data_AF-A0A9J7LNH7-F1
#
_entry.id   AF-A0A9J7LNH7-F1
#
_cell.length_a   1.000
_cell.length_b   1.000
_cell.length_c   1.000
_cell.angle_alpha   90.00
_cell.angle_beta   90.00
_cell.angle_gamma   90.00
#
_symmetry.space_group_name_H-M   'P 1'
#
loop_
_entity.id
_entity.type
_entity.pdbx_description
1 polymer ?
#
loop_
_entity_poly.entity_id
_entity_poly.type
_entity_poly.pdbx_seq_one_letter_code
_entity_poly.pdbx_strand_id
1 'polypeptide(L)'
;MAPTGRIPHIFTLILFQVVISNQQAVVLPTVRIPTAISSSFTSRGLDDQTVARAANTINWRSKFYRFLQCRLNGDELNEDDLVAVEARVLAALKQPKLNAISAPALRHLLTSADIARDVPSVVYILENIDLVKFFDILQIAASTTAVGQSQQPDRSVVLPSRPVNGLPISTPLRDAILNIGMKHMQGDLDEAWQDSLPKLSPYLPGITVGHVNKVKESDMVADKLLELLQNIRPRLSGAVRANVVRYFKRVKAGNWSTEENVINSLGVFVGDISLNDVDNITIDTWKLVFNSHRLEDIDTTLARGILDKLLYANVTVTEPIYNVQKLGKLTCVLPEALGYRANSLSQDVWRELARVLHKCNTGVLGRHGNQLSRPGRKLAQRIAKSLIPAPASASVTDLRNVGPAIVGLSVSDLRQLQGRRVFDAISELSQARGLSRAQAQALLQKYVDGKGSAVTTADLTRLGTIAAAVDSGTLAQFTQQGLQGSLSTLIGSAHRMTPAQRKAIVKKIVGNSPDSVVNDLGPLISDLSLGSVKNVFPSQQDIPTLATLPWSQAQAANLIKRIKESRQLTPALVGTFGTLLRGIRCPDMDDVALQDIVEVVVTLYDYVDQLPRGVRVCLANATQVAMNITLKSGRVTGSTGAVATVPGHVIAEMRYEILASIPRPDCSDVFRKIGKLDMSHFPLWYQRNITALALTCLGKQKGQQYRLDATDVDVLGKFLCHIDDFFKITEDAVLDAINILKECQCFTYRQREAVKDLIKTAFGNNARWWTSSELGQAGPLLHLLDGDIQRISQDALLDAIDQVLPVPQDNRDIINANRSTDRDCLAVKRNNNLYRRVITAVARGRTSPIPPRNRRQTLQAPLLCDQVQLLGDAVVQLTEQQVTYMENREFLDCLEVFGAARANSTDWDSYMLRILKIKTFAAAGGTVQQLTPDIMARVGRIAVTFSPGDLAALNYGNIDSVYGIAKHSNYSKQQLESAFRAFLNQNGNDVSALTERQLIGLGNFLCGMTTSQVSQINLGAFSDAVSSIGLLTDCDDARLTALRRLAGRLYGAPNTWGQDTILELGVVAAGLSSFELSGLHEDRLRAITPLAISVISPNKFRSAFSVWGLGRLGPSQAMAVTDTQLRALSQAQRDAVSDATLGQNGNTASLLQANMVMMVICFCCALQSWWS
;
A
#
# COMPACT_ATOMS: atom_id res chain seq x y z
N MET A 1 13.13 54.73 46.18
CA MET A 1 12.20 55.46 47.07
C MET A 1 10.79 55.03 46.73
N ALA A 2 9.96 54.66 47.72
CA ALA A 2 8.50 54.60 47.60
C ALA A 2 7.89 55.97 47.97
N PRO A 3 6.61 56.25 47.67
CA PRO A 3 5.46 55.91 48.57
C PRO A 3 4.26 55.27 47.80
N THR A 4 3.40 54.35 48.30
CA THR A 4 2.39 54.38 49.40
C THR A 4 1.35 55.52 49.24
N GLY A 5 0.04 55.37 49.00
CA GLY A 5 -1.06 54.54 49.56
C GLY A 5 -2.41 55.17 49.10
N ARG A 6 -3.65 54.85 49.56
CA ARG A 6 -4.20 53.86 50.51
C ARG A 6 -5.71 53.57 50.18
N ILE A 7 -6.36 52.72 50.97
CA ILE A 7 -7.77 52.22 50.94
C ILE A 7 -8.59 52.96 52.05
N PRO A 8 -9.94 53.23 52.00
CA PRO A 8 -10.98 52.24 52.43
C PRO A 8 -12.48 52.35 52.00
N HIS A 9 -13.13 51.17 51.84
CA HIS A 9 -14.42 50.67 52.43
C HIS A 9 -15.72 51.55 52.51
N ILE A 10 -16.99 51.08 52.59
CA ILE A 10 -17.66 49.76 52.81
C ILE A 10 -19.19 49.88 52.47
N PHE A 11 -19.90 48.82 52.00
CA PHE A 11 -21.21 48.28 52.49
C PHE A 11 -21.98 47.35 51.51
N THR A 12 -22.86 46.53 52.08
CA THR A 12 -23.67 45.43 51.49
C THR A 12 -25.18 45.58 51.88
N LEU A 13 -26.19 44.74 51.60
CA LEU A 13 -26.37 43.34 51.12
C LEU A 13 -27.87 43.15 50.72
N ILE A 14 -28.26 42.06 50.01
CA ILE A 14 -29.65 41.49 49.87
C ILE A 14 -30.56 42.24 48.85
N LEU A 15 -31.22 41.63 47.84
CA LEU A 15 -32.28 40.58 47.91
C LEU A 15 -32.20 39.49 46.81
N PHE A 16 -32.80 38.34 47.13
CA PHE A 16 -32.94 37.14 46.29
C PHE A 16 -34.39 37.05 45.78
N GLN A 17 -34.62 36.56 44.55
CA GLN A 17 -35.92 35.97 44.20
C GLN A 17 -35.76 34.84 43.16
N VAL A 18 -36.47 33.75 43.38
CA VAL A 18 -36.34 32.46 42.66
C VAL A 18 -37.58 32.23 41.78
N VAL A 19 -37.38 31.83 40.53
CA VAL A 19 -38.28 30.92 39.80
C VAL A 19 -37.45 29.91 39.00
N ILE A 20 -37.88 28.65 39.01
CA ILE A 20 -37.18 27.48 38.45
C ILE A 20 -37.77 27.11 37.09
N SER A 21 -36.95 26.69 36.12
CA SER A 21 -37.33 25.58 35.24
C SER A 21 -36.14 24.78 34.72
N ASN A 22 -36.17 23.50 35.09
CA ASN A 22 -35.36 22.33 34.76
C ASN A 22 -34.38 22.26 33.56
N GLN A 23 -33.28 21.54 33.88
CA GLN A 23 -32.48 20.63 33.05
C GLN A 23 -31.65 21.18 31.87
N GLN A 24 -30.36 21.40 32.15
CA GLN A 24 -29.27 20.80 31.37
C GLN A 24 -28.09 20.49 32.32
N ALA A 25 -27.52 19.28 32.22
CA ALA A 25 -26.38 18.89 33.04
C ALA A 25 -25.11 19.60 32.54
N VAL A 26 -24.44 20.33 33.44
CA VAL A 26 -23.24 21.11 33.11
C VAL A 26 -22.03 20.19 33.00
N VAL A 27 -21.33 20.30 31.87
CA VAL A 27 -20.04 19.65 31.61
C VAL A 27 -19.02 20.04 32.68
N LEU A 28 -18.39 19.05 33.33
CA LEU A 28 -17.29 19.29 34.27
C LEU A 28 -16.07 19.83 33.51
N PRO A 29 -15.45 20.94 33.94
CA PRO A 29 -14.26 21.47 33.27
C PRO A 29 -13.04 20.58 33.56
N THR A 30 -12.33 20.19 32.50
CA THR A 30 -11.03 19.51 32.57
C THR A 30 -10.01 20.39 33.31
N VAL A 31 -9.29 19.82 34.27
CA VAL A 31 -8.32 20.55 35.10
C VAL A 31 -7.02 20.78 34.30
N ARG A 32 -6.82 22.01 33.79
CA ARG A 32 -5.53 22.44 33.22
C ARG A 32 -4.57 22.91 34.31
N ILE A 33 -3.33 22.43 34.29
CA ILE A 33 -2.26 22.88 35.18
C ILE A 33 -1.50 24.08 34.56
N PRO A 34 -1.14 25.12 35.33
CA PRO A 34 -0.28 26.22 34.86
C PRO A 34 1.13 25.76 34.46
N THR A 35 1.70 26.44 33.45
CA THR A 35 3.00 26.12 32.81
C THR A 35 4.23 26.08 33.72
N ALA A 36 4.13 26.49 35.00
CA ALA A 36 5.25 26.56 35.93
C ALA A 36 5.80 25.20 36.40
N ILE A 37 5.09 24.08 36.17
CA ILE A 37 5.48 22.74 36.66
C ILE A 37 6.30 21.95 35.60
N SER A 38 6.31 22.36 34.33
CA SER A 38 6.96 21.59 33.24
C SER A 38 8.50 21.57 33.28
N SER A 39 9.13 22.33 34.19
CA SER A 39 10.59 22.52 34.27
C SER A 39 11.32 21.61 35.27
N SER A 40 10.62 20.71 35.97
CA SER A 40 11.19 19.95 37.11
C SER A 40 11.08 18.42 37.01
N PHE A 41 10.93 17.87 35.81
CA PHE A 41 10.97 16.41 35.61
C PHE A 41 12.39 15.85 35.82
N THR A 42 12.54 14.99 36.83
CA THR A 42 13.72 14.13 37.02
C THR A 42 13.25 12.69 37.27
N SER A 43 14.14 11.72 37.09
CA SER A 43 13.86 10.27 37.21
C SER A 43 13.50 9.77 38.62
N ARG A 44 13.11 10.66 39.54
CA ARG A 44 12.79 10.36 40.96
C ARG A 44 11.31 10.64 41.33
N GLY A 45 10.49 11.11 40.38
CA GLY A 45 9.11 11.54 40.64
C GLY A 45 9.02 12.84 41.44
N LEU A 46 7.79 13.34 41.66
CA LEU A 46 7.55 14.47 42.56
C LEU A 46 7.39 13.98 44.01
N ASP A 47 7.75 14.81 44.98
CA ASP A 47 7.44 14.54 46.39
C ASP A 47 5.96 14.87 46.72
N ASP A 48 5.46 14.29 47.80
CA ASP A 48 4.06 14.41 48.20
C ASP A 48 3.62 15.86 48.51
N GLN A 49 4.54 16.74 48.94
CA GLN A 49 4.23 18.16 49.15
C GLN A 49 4.12 18.90 47.81
N THR A 50 4.94 18.55 46.83
CA THR A 50 4.96 19.17 45.50
C THR A 50 3.76 18.72 44.68
N VAL A 51 3.37 17.44 44.77
CA VAL A 51 2.10 16.94 44.21
C VAL A 51 0.90 17.60 44.90
N ALA A 52 0.91 17.76 46.23
CA ALA A 52 -0.16 18.47 46.94
C ALA A 52 -0.26 19.97 46.57
N ARG A 53 0.86 20.63 46.25
CA ARG A 53 0.87 22.03 45.74
C ARG A 53 0.34 22.11 44.32
N ALA A 54 0.68 21.16 43.45
CA ALA A 54 0.09 21.03 42.11
C ALA A 54 -1.42 20.76 42.17
N ALA A 55 -1.86 19.98 43.16
CA ALA A 55 -3.26 19.61 43.35
C ALA A 55 -4.18 20.77 43.77
N ASN A 56 -3.67 21.96 44.09
CA ASN A 56 -4.51 23.13 44.40
C ASN A 56 -5.30 23.68 43.19
N THR A 57 -5.02 23.21 41.96
CA THR A 57 -5.89 23.48 40.79
C THR A 57 -6.92 22.37 40.55
N ILE A 58 -6.84 21.24 41.26
CA ILE A 58 -7.82 20.16 41.21
C ILE A 58 -8.99 20.52 42.14
N ASN A 59 -10.22 20.14 41.77
CA ASN A 59 -11.39 20.32 42.64
C ASN A 59 -11.15 19.62 43.99
N TRP A 60 -11.07 20.40 45.08
CA TRP A 60 -10.82 19.91 46.44
C TRP A 60 -11.86 18.90 46.95
N ARG A 61 -13.04 18.84 46.32
CA ARG A 61 -14.09 17.87 46.63
C ARG A 61 -13.88 16.51 45.94
N SER A 62 -13.03 16.42 44.92
CA SER A 62 -12.76 15.16 44.19
C SER A 62 -12.16 14.09 45.10
N LYS A 63 -12.49 12.82 44.84
CA LYS A 63 -11.85 11.70 45.55
C LYS A 63 -10.35 11.63 45.26
N PHE A 64 -9.92 11.91 44.02
CA PHE A 64 -8.50 11.97 43.67
C PHE A 64 -7.71 12.95 44.56
N TYR A 65 -8.23 14.16 44.82
CA TYR A 65 -7.58 15.09 45.75
C TYR A 65 -7.46 14.53 47.17
N ARG A 66 -8.48 13.82 47.68
CA ARG A 66 -8.43 13.17 49.00
C ARG A 66 -7.42 12.02 49.04
N PHE A 67 -7.32 11.26 47.96
CA PHE A 67 -6.31 10.22 47.77
C PHE A 67 -4.87 10.81 47.80
N LEU A 68 -4.62 11.92 47.11
CA LEU A 68 -3.32 12.61 47.15
C LEU A 68 -2.94 13.03 48.59
N GLN A 69 -3.92 13.45 49.40
CA GLN A 69 -3.76 13.77 50.82
C GLN A 69 -3.68 12.56 51.76
N CYS A 70 -3.68 11.32 51.25
CA CYS A 70 -3.77 10.09 52.04
C CYS A 70 -5.01 10.02 52.95
N ARG A 71 -6.13 10.62 52.52
CA ARG A 71 -7.44 10.65 53.23
C ARG A 71 -8.49 9.72 52.60
N LEU A 72 -8.11 8.98 51.58
CA LEU A 72 -8.93 8.03 50.82
C LEU A 72 -7.98 6.99 50.21
N ASN A 73 -8.34 5.71 50.25
CA ASN A 73 -7.49 4.67 49.66
C ASN A 73 -7.64 4.66 48.13
N GLY A 74 -6.57 4.33 47.39
CA GLY A 74 -6.61 4.39 45.92
C GLY A 74 -7.55 3.35 45.29
N ASP A 75 -7.90 2.28 46.01
CA ASP A 75 -8.90 1.30 45.58
C ASP A 75 -10.34 1.85 45.62
N GLU A 76 -10.58 2.97 46.30
CA GLU A 76 -11.88 3.67 46.34
C GLU A 76 -12.08 4.63 45.14
N LEU A 77 -11.06 4.78 44.29
CA LEU A 77 -11.13 5.51 43.03
C LEU A 77 -11.73 4.62 41.93
N ASN A 78 -12.59 5.21 41.08
CA ASN A 78 -13.09 4.57 39.87
C ASN A 78 -12.57 5.26 38.60
N GLU A 79 -13.08 4.85 37.44
CA GLU A 79 -12.68 5.43 36.15
C GLU A 79 -13.09 6.92 36.05
N ASP A 80 -14.32 7.28 36.42
CA ASP A 80 -14.82 8.66 36.39
C ASP A 80 -14.01 9.63 37.28
N ASP A 81 -13.52 9.12 38.42
CA ASP A 81 -12.66 9.85 39.36
C ASP A 81 -11.29 10.23 38.76
N LEU A 82 -10.86 9.52 37.70
CA LEU A 82 -9.56 9.68 37.05
C LEU A 82 -9.63 10.17 35.59
N VAL A 83 -10.75 10.01 34.89
CA VAL A 83 -10.93 10.51 33.51
C VAL A 83 -10.68 12.01 33.36
N ALA A 84 -10.90 12.80 34.42
CA ALA A 84 -10.58 14.23 34.45
C ALA A 84 -9.12 14.57 34.86
N VAL A 85 -8.26 13.58 35.06
CA VAL A 85 -6.86 13.72 35.51
C VAL A 85 -5.91 13.47 34.34
N GLU A 86 -5.05 14.45 34.04
CA GLU A 86 -4.06 14.32 32.96
C GLU A 86 -3.00 13.23 33.27
N ALA A 87 -2.59 12.45 32.27
CA ALA A 87 -1.63 11.35 32.44
C ALA A 87 -0.35 11.75 33.18
N ARG A 88 0.24 12.90 32.83
CA ARG A 88 1.40 13.51 33.52
C ARG A 88 1.24 13.70 35.04
N VAL A 89 0.01 13.86 35.55
CA VAL A 89 -0.26 13.97 36.99
C VAL A 89 -0.19 12.60 37.67
N LEU A 90 -0.70 11.56 37.01
CA LEU A 90 -0.57 10.18 37.47
C LEU A 90 0.91 9.72 37.38
N ALA A 91 1.61 10.05 36.30
CA ALA A 91 3.04 9.76 36.12
C ALA A 91 3.95 10.45 37.14
N ALA A 92 3.51 11.56 37.74
CA ALA A 92 4.25 12.25 38.80
C ALA A 92 4.17 11.55 40.17
N LEU A 93 3.27 10.58 40.35
CA LEU A 93 3.11 9.82 41.59
C LEU A 93 4.28 8.85 41.79
N LYS A 94 4.76 8.74 43.03
CA LYS A 94 5.68 7.65 43.41
C LYS A 94 4.98 6.30 43.30
N GLN A 95 5.75 5.29 42.89
CA GLN A 95 5.28 3.90 42.69
C GLN A 95 4.34 3.35 43.79
N PRO A 96 4.56 3.56 45.11
CA PRO A 96 3.61 3.07 46.12
C PRO A 96 2.21 3.69 46.03
N LYS A 97 2.10 4.97 45.65
CA LYS A 97 0.79 5.62 45.43
C LYS A 97 0.17 5.17 44.11
N LEU A 98 0.96 5.09 43.04
CA LEU A 98 0.50 4.56 41.76
C LEU A 98 -0.04 3.12 41.90
N ASN A 99 0.63 2.30 42.72
CA ASN A 99 0.22 0.95 43.07
C ASN A 99 -0.90 0.86 44.13
N ALA A 100 -1.36 1.97 44.70
CA ALA A 100 -2.57 2.00 45.50
C ALA A 100 -3.85 2.22 44.66
N ILE A 101 -3.74 2.64 43.39
CA ILE A 101 -4.91 2.90 42.51
C ILE A 101 -5.38 1.60 41.84
N SER A 102 -6.68 1.32 41.82
CA SER A 102 -7.22 0.06 41.25
C SER A 102 -7.01 -0.08 39.72
N ALA A 103 -6.89 -1.32 39.22
CA ALA A 103 -6.79 -1.59 37.77
C ALA A 103 -8.01 -1.08 36.96
N PRO A 104 -9.27 -1.24 37.43
CA PRO A 104 -10.44 -0.66 36.75
C PRO A 104 -10.38 0.87 36.65
N ALA A 105 -9.86 1.56 37.68
CA ALA A 105 -9.67 3.00 37.60
C ALA A 105 -8.59 3.37 36.58
N LEU A 106 -7.46 2.65 36.54
CA LEU A 106 -6.39 2.90 35.56
C LEU A 106 -6.69 2.44 34.12
N ARG A 107 -7.77 1.71 33.87
CA ARG A 107 -8.25 1.30 32.52
C ARG A 107 -8.26 2.46 31.51
N HIS A 108 -8.74 3.64 31.94
CA HIS A 108 -8.84 4.85 31.11
C HIS A 108 -7.53 5.25 30.40
N LEU A 109 -6.35 4.84 30.91
CA LEU A 109 -5.06 5.03 30.25
C LEU A 109 -4.98 4.41 28.84
N LEU A 110 -5.77 3.36 28.57
CA LEU A 110 -5.80 2.63 27.30
C LEU A 110 -7.11 2.78 26.52
N THR A 111 -8.17 3.28 27.16
CA THR A 111 -9.51 3.44 26.56
C THR A 111 -9.91 4.89 26.32
N SER A 112 -9.34 5.86 27.05
CA SER A 112 -9.64 7.28 26.87
C SER A 112 -8.77 7.90 25.78
N ALA A 113 -9.44 8.42 24.75
CA ALA A 113 -8.82 9.23 23.70
C ALA A 113 -8.16 10.52 24.23
N ASP A 114 -8.49 10.95 25.46
CA ASP A 114 -7.93 12.16 26.08
C ASP A 114 -6.59 11.91 26.77
N ILE A 115 -6.33 10.67 27.17
CA ILE A 115 -5.17 10.28 27.98
C ILE A 115 -4.14 9.54 27.15
N ALA A 116 -4.58 8.80 26.13
CA ALA A 116 -3.72 8.30 25.05
C ALA A 116 -2.98 9.44 24.28
N ARG A 117 -3.36 10.71 24.47
CA ARG A 117 -2.66 11.90 23.93
C ARG A 117 -1.26 12.10 24.51
N ASP A 118 -1.02 11.68 25.75
CA ASP A 118 0.25 11.83 26.47
C ASP A 118 0.95 10.46 26.60
N VAL A 119 1.29 9.89 25.44
CA VAL A 119 1.91 8.56 25.33
C VAL A 119 3.14 8.40 26.25
N PRO A 120 4.09 9.36 26.38
CA PRO A 120 5.24 9.19 27.27
C PRO A 120 4.84 9.01 28.74
N SER A 121 3.89 9.79 29.25
CA SER A 121 3.39 9.64 30.61
C SER A 121 2.66 8.31 30.81
N VAL A 122 1.85 7.88 29.84
CA VAL A 122 1.16 6.58 29.88
C VAL A 122 2.17 5.42 29.88
N VAL A 123 3.19 5.46 29.03
CA VAL A 123 4.26 4.46 29.00
C VAL A 123 5.00 4.41 30.34
N TYR A 124 5.39 5.57 30.89
CA TYR A 124 6.03 5.63 32.20
C TYR A 124 5.15 5.03 33.31
N ILE A 125 3.85 5.30 33.32
CA ILE A 125 2.91 4.69 34.28
C ILE A 125 2.90 3.17 34.14
N LEU A 126 2.74 2.65 32.91
CA LEU A 126 2.69 1.21 32.64
C LEU A 126 4.00 0.49 33.00
N GLU A 127 5.15 1.15 32.85
CA GLU A 127 6.47 0.60 33.27
C GLU A 127 6.70 0.61 34.78
N ASN A 128 5.98 1.46 35.53
CA ASN A 128 6.21 1.68 36.97
C ASN A 128 5.10 1.14 37.89
N ILE A 129 3.99 0.64 37.33
CA ILE A 129 2.99 -0.11 38.12
C ILE A 129 3.43 -1.54 38.43
N ASP A 130 2.78 -2.14 39.43
CA ASP A 130 2.74 -3.59 39.62
C ASP A 130 2.23 -4.28 38.34
N LEU A 131 2.71 -5.50 38.10
CA LEU A 131 2.54 -6.16 36.82
C LEU A 131 1.31 -7.06 36.74
N VAL A 132 0.78 -7.56 37.86
CA VAL A 132 -0.57 -8.13 37.89
C VAL A 132 -1.56 -7.04 37.47
N LYS A 133 -1.39 -5.84 38.04
CA LYS A 133 -2.18 -4.65 37.70
C LYS A 133 -2.02 -4.21 36.25
N PHE A 134 -0.82 -4.22 35.68
CA PHE A 134 -0.59 -3.96 34.25
C PHE A 134 -1.44 -4.90 33.37
N PHE A 135 -1.39 -6.19 33.64
CA PHE A 135 -2.13 -7.19 32.89
C PHE A 135 -3.65 -7.04 33.04
N ASP A 136 -4.14 -6.72 34.24
CA ASP A 136 -5.57 -6.47 34.47
C ASP A 136 -6.06 -5.23 33.72
N ILE A 137 -5.26 -4.15 33.67
CA ILE A 137 -5.55 -2.98 32.82
C ILE A 137 -5.68 -3.38 31.34
N LEU A 138 -4.78 -4.24 30.81
CA LEU A 138 -4.88 -4.75 29.44
C LEU A 138 -6.18 -5.55 29.21
N GLN A 139 -6.53 -6.44 30.13
CA GLN A 139 -7.71 -7.30 30.01
C GLN A 139 -9.02 -6.49 30.08
N ILE A 140 -9.11 -5.54 31.01
CA ILE A 140 -10.30 -4.69 31.17
C ILE A 140 -10.45 -3.77 29.94
N ALA A 141 -9.34 -3.24 29.38
CA ALA A 141 -9.39 -2.49 28.12
C ALA A 141 -9.92 -3.36 26.96
N ALA A 142 -9.39 -4.57 26.79
CA ALA A 142 -9.75 -5.47 25.69
C ALA A 142 -11.19 -6.03 25.77
N SER A 143 -11.72 -6.29 26.97
CA SER A 143 -13.06 -6.88 27.13
C SER A 143 -14.17 -5.94 26.66
N THR A 144 -14.00 -4.63 26.88
CA THR A 144 -15.05 -3.63 26.61
C THR A 144 -15.24 -3.29 25.13
N THR A 145 -14.24 -3.51 24.28
CA THR A 145 -14.39 -3.44 22.81
C THR A 145 -15.24 -4.59 22.21
N ALA A 146 -15.54 -5.65 22.97
CA ALA A 146 -16.31 -6.80 22.48
C ALA A 146 -17.83 -6.71 22.77
N VAL A 147 -18.28 -5.80 23.65
CA VAL A 147 -19.65 -5.76 24.18
C VAL A 147 -20.70 -5.29 23.14
N GLY A 148 -20.28 -4.96 21.91
CA GLY A 148 -21.17 -4.70 20.79
C GLY A 148 -21.79 -5.96 20.13
N GLN A 149 -21.43 -7.18 20.54
CA GLN A 149 -21.98 -8.43 19.97
C GLN A 149 -22.33 -9.44 21.06
N SER A 150 -23.63 -9.55 21.35
CA SER A 150 -24.17 -10.53 22.31
C SER A 150 -24.41 -11.90 21.67
N GLN A 151 -23.79 -12.96 22.21
CA GLN A 151 -24.46 -14.23 22.60
C GLN A 151 -23.50 -15.19 23.33
N GLN A 152 -24.06 -16.19 24.02
CA GLN A 152 -23.39 -17.06 25.00
C GLN A 152 -22.35 -18.02 24.40
N PRO A 153 -21.39 -18.52 25.21
CA PRO A 153 -20.39 -19.49 24.77
C PRO A 153 -20.96 -20.92 24.75
N ASP A 154 -21.10 -21.49 23.56
CA ASP A 154 -21.30 -22.93 23.39
C ASP A 154 -19.95 -23.62 23.08
N ARG A 155 -19.68 -24.77 23.71
CA ARG A 155 -18.40 -25.48 23.68
C ARG A 155 -18.31 -26.48 22.52
N SER A 156 -18.61 -26.03 21.31
CA SER A 156 -18.10 -26.62 20.07
C SER A 156 -18.46 -25.72 18.89
N VAL A 157 -17.49 -25.44 17.99
CA VAL A 157 -17.60 -24.95 16.59
C VAL A 157 -16.47 -23.97 16.24
N VAL A 158 -15.73 -24.33 15.19
CA VAL A 158 -15.09 -23.51 14.13
C VAL A 158 -14.77 -22.02 14.41
N LEU A 159 -13.47 -21.66 14.30
CA LEU A 159 -13.04 -20.66 13.31
C LEU A 159 -13.78 -19.31 13.23
N PRO A 160 -13.60 -18.30 14.12
CA PRO A 160 -14.11 -16.95 13.87
C PRO A 160 -13.46 -16.34 12.62
N SER A 161 -14.22 -16.21 11.53
CA SER A 161 -13.74 -15.76 10.22
C SER A 161 -13.90 -14.25 9.98
N ARG A 162 -13.91 -13.45 11.05
CA ARG A 162 -13.89 -11.98 11.01
C ARG A 162 -12.64 -11.42 11.69
N PRO A 163 -11.98 -10.40 11.11
CA PRO A 163 -10.87 -9.73 11.78
C PRO A 163 -11.38 -8.99 13.01
N VAL A 164 -10.86 -9.35 14.19
CA VAL A 164 -10.99 -8.51 15.39
C VAL A 164 -10.14 -7.27 15.13
N ASN A 165 -10.80 -6.13 14.94
CA ASN A 165 -10.13 -4.83 14.90
C ASN A 165 -9.36 -4.65 16.21
N GLY A 166 -8.06 -4.32 16.11
CA GLY A 166 -7.26 -4.03 17.29
C GLY A 166 -7.76 -2.76 17.98
N LEU A 167 -7.53 -2.66 19.30
CA LEU A 167 -7.68 -1.40 20.03
C LEU A 167 -6.91 -0.27 19.29
N PRO A 168 -7.51 0.91 19.08
CA PRO A 168 -6.88 2.03 18.39
C PRO A 168 -5.85 2.72 19.32
N ILE A 169 -4.75 2.00 19.61
CA ILE A 169 -3.59 2.53 20.32
C ILE A 169 -2.41 2.78 19.38
N SER A 170 -1.70 3.87 19.63
CA SER A 170 -0.55 4.31 18.84
C SER A 170 0.58 3.27 18.83
N THR A 171 1.37 3.24 17.74
CA THR A 171 2.50 2.30 17.62
C THR A 171 3.50 2.39 18.78
N PRO A 172 3.89 3.58 19.30
CA PRO A 172 4.81 3.66 20.44
C PRO A 172 4.22 3.06 21.73
N LEU A 173 2.93 3.31 22.02
CA LEU A 173 2.26 2.72 23.19
C LEU A 173 2.18 1.18 23.06
N ARG A 174 1.94 0.69 21.84
CA ARG A 174 1.92 -0.75 21.54
C ARG A 174 3.30 -1.40 21.74
N ASP A 175 4.37 -0.74 21.30
CA ASP A 175 5.73 -1.22 21.47
C ASP A 175 6.16 -1.24 22.94
N ALA A 176 5.75 -0.25 23.74
CA ALA A 176 5.97 -0.25 25.18
C ALA A 176 5.23 -1.41 25.90
N ILE A 177 3.94 -1.61 25.59
CA ILE A 177 3.15 -2.75 26.13
C ILE A 177 3.82 -4.08 25.81
N LEU A 178 4.34 -4.24 24.59
CA LEU A 178 5.10 -5.42 24.18
C LEU A 178 6.43 -5.54 24.93
N ASN A 179 7.23 -4.48 25.05
CA ASN A 179 8.49 -4.52 25.79
C ASN A 179 8.29 -4.92 27.26
N ILE A 180 7.26 -4.38 27.95
CA ILE A 180 6.93 -4.74 29.34
C ILE A 180 6.57 -6.22 29.47
N GLY A 181 5.68 -6.71 28.60
CA GLY A 181 5.25 -8.12 28.59
C GLY A 181 6.38 -9.10 28.25
N MET A 182 7.15 -8.80 27.19
CA MET A 182 8.27 -9.63 26.73
C MET A 182 9.44 -9.62 27.73
N LYS A 183 9.61 -8.58 28.55
CA LYS A 183 10.64 -8.50 29.60
C LYS A 183 10.49 -9.60 30.66
N HIS A 184 9.28 -10.12 30.88
CA HIS A 184 9.05 -11.14 31.91
C HIS A 184 9.29 -12.56 31.40
N MET A 185 9.17 -12.78 30.09
CA MET A 185 9.66 -14.00 29.44
C MET A 185 11.19 -14.08 29.34
N GLN A 186 11.93 -13.18 30.00
CA GLN A 186 13.40 -13.27 30.20
C GLN A 186 13.78 -14.11 31.44
N GLY A 187 12.82 -14.38 32.33
CA GLY A 187 12.99 -15.19 33.54
C GLY A 187 12.32 -16.56 33.43
N ASP A 188 12.22 -17.26 34.57
CA ASP A 188 11.31 -18.40 34.71
C ASP A 188 9.88 -17.91 34.98
N LEU A 189 8.90 -18.58 34.39
CA LEU A 189 7.47 -18.25 34.53
C LEU A 189 6.87 -19.01 35.71
N ASP A 190 6.51 -18.30 36.78
CA ASP A 190 5.62 -18.85 37.82
C ASP A 190 4.16 -18.98 37.32
N GLU A 191 3.31 -19.67 38.08
CA GLU A 191 1.92 -19.97 37.71
C GLU A 191 1.09 -18.70 37.40
N ALA A 192 1.30 -17.59 38.10
CA ALA A 192 0.53 -16.36 37.89
C ALA A 192 0.83 -15.69 36.54
N TRP A 193 2.02 -15.93 35.97
CA TRP A 193 2.36 -15.45 34.62
C TRP A 193 1.71 -16.26 33.52
N GLN A 194 1.51 -17.56 33.74
CA GLN A 194 0.92 -18.45 32.74
C GLN A 194 -0.52 -18.03 32.42
N ASP A 195 -1.29 -17.61 33.42
CA ASP A 195 -2.65 -17.08 33.25
C ASP A 195 -2.68 -15.63 32.72
N SER A 196 -1.64 -14.84 32.98
CA SER A 196 -1.61 -13.42 32.64
C SER A 196 -1.15 -13.13 31.21
N LEU A 197 -0.19 -13.91 30.68
CA LEU A 197 0.40 -13.69 29.36
C LEU A 197 -0.61 -13.62 28.19
N PRO A 198 -1.67 -14.45 28.10
CA PRO A 198 -2.67 -14.38 27.02
C PRO A 198 -3.35 -13.01 26.87
N LYS A 199 -3.38 -12.18 27.92
CA LYS A 199 -3.94 -10.83 27.92
C LYS A 199 -3.19 -9.87 26.97
N LEU A 200 -1.97 -10.21 26.52
CA LEU A 200 -1.21 -9.46 25.50
C LEU A 200 -1.73 -9.65 24.06
N SER A 201 -2.58 -10.65 23.80
CA SER A 201 -3.03 -11.04 22.45
C SER A 201 -3.43 -9.89 21.51
N PRO A 202 -4.17 -8.84 21.94
CA PRO A 202 -4.53 -7.70 21.09
C PRO A 202 -3.34 -6.91 20.52
N TYR A 203 -2.19 -6.96 21.21
CA TYR A 203 -1.00 -6.14 20.95
C TYR A 203 0.10 -6.89 20.21
N LEU A 204 0.14 -8.22 20.33
CA LEU A 204 1.13 -9.12 19.70
C LEU A 204 1.35 -8.91 18.18
N PRO A 205 0.40 -8.43 17.34
CA PRO A 205 0.67 -8.10 15.94
C PRO A 205 1.77 -7.04 15.71
N GLY A 206 2.21 -6.32 16.75
CA GLY A 206 3.36 -5.40 16.70
C GLY A 206 4.71 -6.02 17.08
N ILE A 207 4.79 -7.32 17.39
CA ILE A 207 6.03 -7.97 17.86
C ILE A 207 7.15 -7.94 16.81
N THR A 208 8.40 -7.91 17.26
CA THR A 208 9.61 -7.73 16.43
C THR A 208 10.61 -8.86 16.67
N VAL A 209 11.63 -8.98 15.80
CA VAL A 209 12.74 -9.93 16.00
C VAL A 209 13.46 -9.66 17.33
N GLY A 210 13.70 -8.39 17.66
CA GLY A 210 14.30 -7.97 18.92
C GLY A 210 13.46 -8.32 20.16
N HIS A 211 12.13 -8.34 20.05
CA HIS A 211 11.27 -8.85 21.12
C HIS A 211 11.46 -10.36 21.35
N VAL A 212 11.51 -11.16 20.28
CA VAL A 212 11.70 -12.63 20.36
C VAL A 212 13.12 -12.98 20.85
N ASN A 213 14.14 -12.26 20.41
CA ASN A 213 15.54 -12.49 20.82
C ASN A 213 15.81 -12.22 22.31
N LYS A 214 14.95 -11.47 22.99
CA LYS A 214 15.07 -11.22 24.44
C LYS A 214 14.56 -12.40 25.28
N VAL A 215 13.74 -13.30 24.72
CA VAL A 215 13.07 -14.39 25.45
C VAL A 215 14.07 -15.44 25.94
N LYS A 216 13.89 -15.94 27.18
CA LYS A 216 14.71 -16.97 27.80
C LYS A 216 14.56 -18.31 27.08
N GLU A 217 15.68 -18.92 26.72
CA GLU A 217 15.72 -20.23 26.07
C GLU A 217 15.41 -21.34 27.09
N SER A 218 14.13 -21.70 27.19
CA SER A 218 13.59 -22.75 28.09
C SER A 218 12.34 -23.36 27.48
N ASP A 219 12.12 -24.67 27.72
CA ASP A 219 10.97 -25.41 27.19
C ASP A 219 9.63 -24.77 27.55
N MET A 220 9.41 -24.46 28.84
CA MET A 220 8.20 -23.82 29.36
C MET A 220 7.94 -22.46 28.70
N VAL A 221 8.99 -21.66 28.51
CA VAL A 221 8.89 -20.33 27.89
C VAL A 221 8.62 -20.45 26.40
N ALA A 222 9.19 -21.46 25.74
CA ALA A 222 8.95 -21.75 24.34
C ALA A 222 7.51 -22.20 24.07
N ASP A 223 6.98 -23.12 24.88
CA ASP A 223 5.60 -23.59 24.72
C ASP A 223 4.58 -22.45 24.97
N LYS A 224 4.85 -21.55 25.93
CA LYS A 224 4.00 -20.36 26.15
C LYS A 224 4.14 -19.31 25.06
N LEU A 225 5.33 -19.11 24.48
CA LEU A 225 5.53 -18.26 23.31
C LEU A 225 4.78 -18.80 22.08
N LEU A 226 4.70 -20.13 21.91
CA LEU A 226 3.88 -20.76 20.88
C LEU A 226 2.39 -20.43 21.07
N GLU A 227 1.88 -20.58 22.30
CA GLU A 227 0.49 -20.32 22.66
C GLU A 227 0.07 -18.88 22.33
N LEU A 228 0.94 -17.91 22.63
CA LEU A 228 0.74 -16.49 22.32
C LEU A 228 0.73 -16.21 20.82
N LEU A 229 1.71 -16.74 20.09
CA LEU A 229 1.95 -16.36 18.70
C LEU A 229 1.16 -17.19 17.68
N GLN A 230 0.65 -18.38 18.03
CA GLN A 230 -0.01 -19.27 17.06
C GLN A 230 -1.23 -18.63 16.38
N ASN A 231 -2.10 -17.99 17.15
CA ASN A 231 -3.35 -17.39 16.65
C ASN A 231 -3.12 -16.13 15.81
N ILE A 232 -1.92 -15.54 15.92
CA ILE A 232 -1.54 -14.35 15.16
C ILE A 232 -0.44 -14.62 14.13
N ARG A 233 0.02 -15.87 13.94
CA ARG A 233 1.09 -16.23 12.98
C ARG A 233 0.93 -15.55 11.62
N PRO A 234 -0.26 -15.47 10.99
CA PRO A 234 -0.41 -14.77 9.72
C PRO A 234 -0.02 -13.29 9.82
N ARG A 235 -0.35 -12.61 10.92
CA ARG A 235 -0.09 -11.17 11.15
C ARG A 235 1.39 -10.85 11.42
N LEU A 236 2.26 -11.86 11.58
CA LEU A 236 3.69 -11.69 11.86
C LEU A 236 4.51 -11.47 10.58
N SER A 237 5.59 -10.67 10.69
CA SER A 237 6.55 -10.51 9.61
C SER A 237 7.34 -11.80 9.36
N GLY A 238 7.76 -12.05 8.12
CA GLY A 238 8.55 -13.24 7.77
C GLY A 238 9.85 -13.37 8.59
N ALA A 239 10.48 -12.25 8.93
CA ALA A 239 11.66 -12.20 9.80
C ALA A 239 11.33 -12.69 11.22
N VAL A 240 10.21 -12.25 11.81
CA VAL A 240 9.74 -12.74 13.11
C VAL A 240 9.45 -14.23 13.05
N ARG A 241 8.70 -14.71 12.06
CA ARG A 241 8.35 -16.15 11.95
C ARG A 241 9.59 -17.03 11.81
N ALA A 242 10.53 -16.65 10.95
CA ALA A 242 11.81 -17.36 10.81
C ALA A 242 12.64 -17.32 12.10
N ASN A 243 12.62 -16.20 12.84
CA ASN A 243 13.35 -16.10 14.10
C ASN A 243 12.70 -16.91 15.24
N VAL A 244 11.37 -17.00 15.28
CA VAL A 244 10.63 -17.89 16.17
C VAL A 244 11.05 -19.35 15.92
N VAL A 245 11.13 -19.79 14.66
CA VAL A 245 11.65 -21.13 14.31
C VAL A 245 13.09 -21.33 14.78
N ARG A 246 13.98 -20.32 14.65
CA ARG A 246 15.35 -20.41 15.18
C ARG A 246 15.41 -20.50 16.70
N TYR A 247 14.54 -19.78 17.40
CA TYR A 247 14.43 -19.87 18.86
C TYR A 247 14.01 -21.29 19.28
N PHE A 248 12.95 -21.85 18.68
CA PHE A 248 12.54 -23.25 18.93
C PHE A 248 13.64 -24.27 18.62
N LYS A 249 14.43 -24.05 17.55
CA LYS A 249 15.61 -24.88 17.25
C LYS A 249 16.61 -24.89 18.40
N ARG A 250 16.97 -23.72 18.95
CA ARG A 250 17.99 -23.63 20.01
C ARG A 250 17.51 -24.26 21.31
N VAL A 251 16.27 -23.98 21.73
CA VAL A 251 15.67 -24.60 22.92
C VAL A 251 15.60 -26.13 22.80
N LYS A 252 15.14 -26.66 21.65
CA LYS A 252 14.92 -28.11 21.45
C LYS A 252 16.10 -28.84 20.79
N ALA A 253 17.29 -28.22 20.73
CA ALA A 253 18.41 -28.64 19.87
C ALA A 253 18.94 -30.06 20.10
N GLY A 254 18.74 -30.62 21.30
CA GLY A 254 19.19 -31.97 21.64
C GLY A 254 18.37 -33.12 21.04
N ASN A 255 17.16 -32.86 20.50
CA ASN A 255 16.18 -33.93 20.28
C ASN A 255 15.35 -33.82 18.97
N TRP A 256 15.93 -33.25 17.91
CA TRP A 256 15.30 -33.18 16.57
C TRP A 256 15.13 -34.55 15.87
N SER A 257 15.64 -35.63 16.46
CA SER A 257 15.63 -37.00 15.93
C SER A 257 14.53 -37.91 16.46
N THR A 258 13.72 -37.48 17.45
CA THR A 258 12.63 -38.31 18.04
C THR A 258 11.24 -37.73 17.74
N GLU A 259 10.31 -38.61 17.38
CA GLU A 259 9.27 -38.35 16.36
C GLU A 259 8.12 -37.41 16.78
N GLU A 260 7.97 -37.11 18.07
CA GLU A 260 6.78 -36.46 18.64
C GLU A 260 6.95 -34.94 18.92
N ASN A 261 8.20 -34.48 19.14
CA ASN A 261 8.44 -33.12 19.64
C ASN A 261 8.38 -32.01 18.57
N VAL A 262 8.86 -32.26 17.34
CA VAL A 262 8.98 -31.21 16.31
C VAL A 262 7.61 -30.65 15.90
N ILE A 263 6.59 -31.51 15.80
CA ILE A 263 5.22 -31.10 15.40
C ILE A 263 4.54 -30.36 16.55
N ASN A 264 4.64 -30.89 17.77
CA ASN A 264 4.00 -30.30 18.94
C ASN A 264 4.61 -28.95 19.30
N SER A 265 5.95 -28.83 19.31
CA SER A 265 6.64 -27.58 19.70
C SER A 265 6.70 -26.49 18.62
N LEU A 266 6.51 -26.80 17.32
CA LEU A 266 6.41 -25.75 16.28
C LEU A 266 4.96 -25.30 16.00
N GLY A 267 3.95 -26.11 16.36
CA GLY A 267 2.55 -25.74 16.18
C GLY A 267 2.21 -25.33 14.74
N VAL A 268 1.81 -24.07 14.56
CA VAL A 268 1.53 -23.47 13.24
C VAL A 268 2.77 -22.98 12.48
N PHE A 269 3.93 -22.86 13.13
CA PHE A 269 5.20 -22.38 12.54
C PHE A 269 5.96 -23.46 11.76
N VAL A 270 5.42 -24.69 11.68
CA VAL A 270 5.94 -25.76 10.78
C VAL A 270 6.05 -25.25 9.33
N GLY A 271 5.22 -24.29 8.92
CA GLY A 271 5.28 -23.65 7.61
C GLY A 271 6.33 -22.56 7.43
N ASP A 272 7.22 -22.34 8.40
CA ASP A 272 8.33 -21.36 8.32
C ASP A 272 9.72 -22.03 8.51
N ILE A 273 9.80 -23.36 8.44
CA ILE A 273 11.07 -24.10 8.46
C ILE A 273 11.80 -24.01 7.11
N SER A 274 13.11 -24.27 7.11
CA SER A 274 13.93 -24.31 5.90
C SER A 274 13.92 -25.70 5.23
N LEU A 275 14.33 -25.80 3.96
CA LEU A 275 14.49 -27.11 3.31
C LEU A 275 15.51 -28.02 4.02
N ASN A 276 16.56 -27.45 4.60
CA ASN A 276 17.52 -28.22 5.39
C ASN A 276 16.86 -28.84 6.64
N ASP A 277 15.81 -28.23 7.18
CA ASP A 277 15.02 -28.81 8.28
C ASP A 277 14.12 -29.94 7.77
N VAL A 278 13.53 -29.77 6.59
CA VAL A 278 12.78 -30.85 5.91
C VAL A 278 13.66 -32.09 5.77
N ASP A 279 14.92 -31.92 5.37
CA ASP A 279 15.89 -33.01 5.21
C ASP A 279 16.28 -33.70 6.53
N ASN A 280 16.31 -32.97 7.65
CA ASN A 280 16.62 -33.54 8.96
C ASN A 280 15.44 -34.21 9.68
N ILE A 281 14.18 -33.89 9.31
CA ILE A 281 12.98 -34.50 9.91
C ILE A 281 12.71 -35.92 9.33
N THR A 282 12.35 -36.88 10.19
CA THR A 282 12.06 -38.28 9.82
C THR A 282 10.78 -38.40 8.98
N ILE A 283 10.62 -39.51 8.25
CA ILE A 283 9.44 -39.70 7.40
C ILE A 283 8.16 -39.91 8.21
N ASP A 284 8.23 -40.59 9.35
CA ASP A 284 7.05 -40.88 10.16
C ASP A 284 6.51 -39.62 10.85
N THR A 285 7.39 -38.71 11.29
CA THR A 285 7.01 -37.34 11.63
C THR A 285 6.32 -36.63 10.45
N TRP A 286 6.85 -36.73 9.21
CA TRP A 286 6.17 -36.14 8.04
C TRP A 286 4.79 -36.75 7.74
N LYS A 287 4.57 -38.05 7.99
CA LYS A 287 3.24 -38.69 7.90
C LYS A 287 2.27 -38.14 8.95
N LEU A 288 2.75 -37.86 10.17
CA LEU A 288 1.96 -37.23 11.23
C LEU A 288 1.60 -35.77 10.86
N VAL A 289 2.56 -34.97 10.36
CA VAL A 289 2.29 -33.60 9.89
C VAL A 289 1.22 -33.60 8.80
N PHE A 290 1.34 -34.49 7.80
CA PHE A 290 0.37 -34.61 6.71
C PHE A 290 -1.07 -34.90 7.18
N ASN A 291 -1.22 -35.70 8.25
CA ASN A 291 -2.52 -36.01 8.84
C ASN A 291 -3.06 -34.90 9.77
N SER A 292 -2.23 -33.94 10.18
CA SER A 292 -2.59 -32.89 11.16
C SER A 292 -3.25 -31.64 10.57
N HIS A 293 -3.44 -31.57 9.24
CA HIS A 293 -3.89 -30.37 8.49
C HIS A 293 -3.00 -29.12 8.62
N ARG A 294 -1.82 -29.18 9.25
CA ARG A 294 -0.94 -28.00 9.48
C ARG A 294 -0.18 -27.48 8.25
N LEU A 295 -0.48 -27.99 7.06
CA LEU A 295 0.22 -27.69 5.79
C LEU A 295 -0.53 -26.68 4.87
N GLU A 296 -1.54 -25.98 5.40
CA GLU A 296 -2.31 -25.02 4.61
C GLU A 296 -1.58 -23.68 4.37
N ASP A 297 -0.68 -23.28 5.27
CA ASP A 297 0.09 -22.03 5.18
C ASP A 297 1.61 -22.24 5.19
N ILE A 298 2.08 -22.85 4.09
CA ILE A 298 3.50 -23.04 3.73
C ILE A 298 3.79 -22.34 2.39
N ASP A 299 5.05 -22.02 2.09
CA ASP A 299 5.42 -21.57 0.74
C ASP A 299 5.50 -22.75 -0.26
N THR A 300 5.55 -22.45 -1.56
CA THR A 300 5.47 -23.46 -2.61
C THR A 300 6.71 -24.34 -2.73
N THR A 301 7.87 -23.88 -2.28
CA THR A 301 9.12 -24.64 -2.34
C THR A 301 9.29 -25.51 -1.10
N LEU A 302 8.92 -25.00 0.09
CA LEU A 302 8.76 -25.84 1.27
C LEU A 302 7.73 -26.94 1.01
N ALA A 303 6.58 -26.59 0.41
CA ALA A 303 5.60 -27.57 -0.06
C ALA A 303 6.20 -28.62 -1.00
N ARG A 304 7.05 -28.17 -1.93
CA ARG A 304 7.72 -29.04 -2.90
C ARG A 304 8.70 -30.01 -2.24
N GLY A 305 9.57 -29.52 -1.35
CA GLY A 305 10.54 -30.36 -0.63
C GLY A 305 9.87 -31.39 0.29
N ILE A 306 8.84 -30.98 1.04
CA ILE A 306 8.03 -31.90 1.86
C ILE A 306 7.39 -32.97 0.97
N LEU A 307 6.82 -32.57 -0.17
CA LEU A 307 6.16 -33.50 -1.08
C LEU A 307 7.14 -34.48 -1.74
N ASP A 308 8.31 -34.01 -2.16
CA ASP A 308 9.37 -34.88 -2.70
C ASP A 308 9.84 -35.89 -1.65
N LYS A 309 9.97 -35.51 -0.37
CA LYS A 309 10.25 -36.45 0.72
C LYS A 309 9.16 -37.51 0.90
N LEU A 310 7.89 -37.09 0.95
CA LEU A 310 6.74 -37.99 1.07
C LEU A 310 6.68 -38.99 -0.11
N LEU A 311 6.90 -38.52 -1.34
CA LEU A 311 6.90 -39.34 -2.55
C LEU A 311 8.13 -40.26 -2.63
N TYR A 312 9.31 -39.82 -2.20
CA TYR A 312 10.53 -40.63 -2.14
C TYR A 312 10.34 -41.85 -1.21
N ALA A 313 9.65 -41.66 -0.08
CA ALA A 313 9.31 -42.73 0.85
C ALA A 313 8.00 -43.46 0.53
N ASN A 314 7.49 -43.35 -0.71
CA ASN A 314 6.28 -44.02 -1.21
C ASN A 314 4.99 -43.75 -0.42
N VAL A 315 4.84 -42.58 0.21
CA VAL A 315 3.58 -42.19 0.88
C VAL A 315 2.49 -41.86 -0.16
N THR A 316 1.31 -42.48 -0.04
CA THR A 316 0.19 -42.31 -0.99
C THR A 316 -0.58 -41.02 -0.74
N VAL A 317 -0.10 -39.92 -1.29
CA VAL A 317 -0.68 -38.57 -1.13
C VAL A 317 -1.98 -38.33 -1.92
N THR A 318 -2.31 -39.19 -2.90
CA THR A 318 -3.53 -39.07 -3.72
C THR A 318 -4.60 -40.13 -3.44
N GLU A 319 -4.25 -41.21 -2.71
CA GLU A 319 -5.16 -42.31 -2.41
C GLU A 319 -5.13 -42.66 -0.91
N PRO A 320 -6.31 -42.84 -0.26
CA PRO A 320 -7.66 -42.60 -0.79
C PRO A 320 -7.89 -41.11 -1.12
N ILE A 321 -8.90 -40.80 -1.95
CA ILE A 321 -9.14 -39.46 -2.50
C ILE A 321 -9.23 -38.34 -1.44
N TYR A 322 -9.66 -38.67 -0.22
CA TYR A 322 -9.68 -37.75 0.92
C TYR A 322 -8.30 -37.15 1.27
N ASN A 323 -7.20 -37.84 0.94
CA ASN A 323 -5.85 -37.31 1.10
C ASN A 323 -5.59 -36.06 0.25
N VAL A 324 -6.28 -35.90 -0.89
CA VAL A 324 -6.19 -34.69 -1.72
C VAL A 324 -6.70 -33.44 -0.96
N GLN A 325 -7.70 -33.59 -0.09
CA GLN A 325 -8.24 -32.49 0.72
C GLN A 325 -7.25 -32.02 1.80
N LYS A 326 -6.41 -32.94 2.30
CA LYS A 326 -5.37 -32.68 3.32
C LYS A 326 -4.14 -31.94 2.79
N LEU A 327 -3.91 -31.95 1.48
CA LEU A 327 -2.68 -31.42 0.86
C LEU A 327 -2.38 -29.93 1.10
N GLY A 328 -3.35 -29.12 1.53
CA GLY A 328 -3.10 -27.69 1.78
C GLY A 328 -2.53 -27.00 0.54
N LYS A 329 -1.34 -26.38 0.67
CA LYS A 329 -0.60 -25.78 -0.47
C LYS A 329 0.29 -26.77 -1.24
N LEU A 330 0.52 -28.00 -0.75
CA LEU A 330 1.19 -29.06 -1.53
C LEU A 330 0.41 -29.41 -2.80
N THR A 331 -0.93 -29.23 -2.77
CA THR A 331 -1.83 -29.30 -3.92
C THR A 331 -1.26 -28.58 -5.15
N CYS A 332 -0.70 -27.39 -4.93
CA CYS A 332 -0.29 -26.46 -5.97
C CYS A 332 0.94 -26.94 -6.76
N VAL A 333 1.78 -27.79 -6.14
CA VAL A 333 3.01 -28.35 -6.72
C VAL A 333 2.90 -29.86 -7.00
N LEU A 334 1.81 -30.51 -6.59
CA LEU A 334 1.61 -31.96 -6.72
C LEU A 334 1.83 -32.52 -8.14
N PRO A 335 1.25 -31.95 -9.22
CA PRO A 335 1.45 -32.51 -10.55
C PRO A 335 2.91 -32.43 -11.02
N GLU A 336 3.68 -31.47 -10.48
CA GLU A 336 5.09 -31.30 -10.79
C GLU A 336 5.96 -32.27 -9.99
N ALA A 337 5.55 -32.60 -8.76
CA ALA A 337 6.22 -33.56 -7.90
C ALA A 337 6.06 -35.00 -8.40
N LEU A 338 4.85 -35.34 -8.87
CA LEU A 338 4.58 -36.62 -9.53
C LEU A 338 5.30 -36.76 -10.89
N GLY A 339 5.68 -35.65 -11.54
CA GLY A 339 6.35 -35.68 -12.84
C GLY A 339 5.51 -36.40 -13.90
N TYR A 340 6.04 -37.49 -14.46
CA TYR A 340 5.31 -38.35 -15.41
C TYR A 340 4.17 -39.14 -14.74
N ARG A 341 4.25 -39.43 -13.43
CA ARG A 341 3.20 -40.11 -12.67
C ARG A 341 1.92 -39.26 -12.52
N ALA A 342 1.97 -37.97 -12.86
CA ALA A 342 0.79 -37.14 -12.96
C ALA A 342 -0.16 -37.61 -14.08
N ASN A 343 0.38 -38.23 -15.14
CA ASN A 343 -0.42 -38.73 -16.27
C ASN A 343 -1.21 -40.00 -15.94
N SER A 344 -0.85 -40.70 -14.85
CA SER A 344 -1.56 -41.88 -14.35
C SER A 344 -2.58 -41.56 -13.24
N LEU A 345 -2.82 -40.28 -12.94
CA LEU A 345 -3.87 -39.89 -11.98
C LEU A 345 -5.27 -40.16 -12.54
N SER A 346 -6.15 -40.73 -11.73
CA SER A 346 -7.54 -40.98 -12.09
C SER A 346 -8.31 -39.66 -12.30
N GLN A 347 -9.42 -39.71 -13.04
CA GLN A 347 -10.28 -38.54 -13.22
C GLN A 347 -10.82 -38.01 -11.89
N ASP A 348 -11.07 -38.88 -10.90
CA ASP A 348 -11.57 -38.46 -9.59
C ASP A 348 -10.56 -37.62 -8.82
N VAL A 349 -9.27 -37.98 -8.86
CA VAL A 349 -8.20 -37.14 -8.30
C VAL A 349 -8.16 -35.77 -8.98
N TRP A 350 -8.29 -35.71 -10.32
CA TRP A 350 -8.33 -34.43 -11.04
C TRP A 350 -9.57 -33.57 -10.69
N ARG A 351 -10.74 -34.19 -10.49
CA ARG A 351 -11.96 -33.51 -10.01
C ARG A 351 -11.77 -32.95 -8.60
N GLU A 352 -11.12 -33.69 -7.71
CA GLU A 352 -10.87 -33.21 -6.35
C GLU A 352 -9.84 -32.08 -6.32
N LEU A 353 -8.76 -32.18 -7.13
CA LEU A 353 -7.81 -31.09 -7.34
C LEU A 353 -8.48 -29.81 -7.88
N ALA A 354 -9.52 -29.92 -8.71
CA ALA A 354 -10.32 -28.78 -9.16
C ALA A 354 -11.07 -28.10 -8.01
N ARG A 355 -11.64 -28.88 -7.07
CA ARG A 355 -12.34 -28.35 -5.88
C ARG A 355 -11.37 -27.64 -4.93
N VAL A 356 -10.20 -28.23 -4.66
CA VAL A 356 -9.21 -27.66 -3.73
C VAL A 356 -8.28 -26.62 -4.34
N LEU A 357 -8.42 -26.31 -5.64
CA LEU A 357 -7.61 -25.29 -6.36
C LEU A 357 -7.59 -23.92 -5.66
N HIS A 358 -8.65 -23.57 -4.92
CA HIS A 358 -8.72 -22.33 -4.14
C HIS A 358 -7.64 -22.22 -3.05
N LYS A 359 -7.07 -23.34 -2.57
CA LYS A 359 -5.93 -23.36 -1.64
C LYS A 359 -4.64 -22.78 -2.26
N CYS A 360 -4.60 -22.62 -3.58
CA CYS A 360 -3.48 -22.05 -4.32
C CYS A 360 -3.59 -20.53 -4.60
N ASN A 361 -4.51 -19.81 -3.95
CA ASN A 361 -4.62 -18.36 -4.08
C ASN A 361 -3.47 -17.61 -3.36
N THR A 362 -3.07 -16.45 -3.90
CA THR A 362 -1.99 -15.60 -3.37
C THR A 362 -2.43 -14.78 -2.15
N GLY A 363 -2.58 -15.45 -1.01
CA GLY A 363 -2.72 -14.78 0.29
C GLY A 363 -1.38 -14.27 0.80
N VAL A 364 -0.98 -13.05 0.41
CA VAL A 364 0.02 -12.26 1.17
C VAL A 364 -0.76 -11.27 2.04
N LEU A 365 -0.40 -11.19 3.31
CA LEU A 365 -1.12 -10.36 4.26
C LEU A 365 -0.98 -8.87 3.96
N GLY A 366 -2.08 -8.13 4.11
CA GLY A 366 -2.16 -6.70 3.83
C GLY A 366 -2.70 -6.31 2.45
N ARG A 367 -2.85 -7.24 1.50
CA ARG A 367 -3.60 -7.00 0.24
C ARG A 367 -4.52 -8.18 -0.09
N HIS A 368 -5.77 -7.90 -0.47
CA HIS A 368 -6.75 -8.92 -0.89
C HIS A 368 -6.41 -9.52 -2.27
N GLY A 369 -5.35 -10.34 -2.33
CA GLY A 369 -4.88 -11.06 -3.51
C GLY A 369 -5.74 -12.28 -3.87
N ASN A 370 -6.98 -12.04 -4.32
CA ASN A 370 -7.91 -13.10 -4.76
C ASN A 370 -7.55 -13.75 -6.13
N GLN A 371 -6.26 -13.95 -6.42
CA GLN A 371 -5.77 -14.56 -7.66
C GLN A 371 -5.03 -15.87 -7.39
N LEU A 372 -5.02 -16.79 -8.35
CA LEU A 372 -4.18 -17.98 -8.29
C LEU A 372 -2.69 -17.64 -8.39
N SER A 373 -1.90 -18.25 -7.49
CA SER A 373 -0.44 -18.31 -7.56
C SER A 373 0.04 -18.98 -8.85
N ARG A 374 1.31 -18.82 -9.22
CA ARG A 374 1.88 -19.43 -10.44
C ARG A 374 1.73 -20.96 -10.46
N PRO A 375 2.05 -21.73 -9.39
CA PRO A 375 1.79 -23.16 -9.38
C PRO A 375 0.28 -23.45 -9.43
N GLY A 376 -0.55 -22.64 -8.76
CA GLY A 376 -2.01 -22.70 -8.89
C GLY A 376 -2.53 -22.54 -10.33
N ARG A 377 -1.99 -21.61 -11.12
CA ARG A 377 -2.37 -21.44 -12.54
C ARG A 377 -1.94 -22.64 -13.38
N LYS A 378 -0.73 -23.17 -13.14
CA LYS A 378 -0.21 -24.36 -13.84
C LYS A 378 -0.95 -25.64 -13.47
N LEU A 379 -1.38 -25.77 -12.21
CA LEU A 379 -2.32 -26.77 -11.74
C LEU A 379 -3.67 -26.63 -12.45
N ALA A 380 -4.25 -25.42 -12.50
CA ALA A 380 -5.51 -25.16 -13.21
C ALA A 380 -5.44 -25.55 -14.69
N GLN A 381 -4.33 -25.22 -15.38
CA GLN A 381 -4.07 -25.64 -16.76
C GLN A 381 -4.01 -27.17 -16.92
N ARG A 382 -3.36 -27.89 -15.98
CA ARG A 382 -3.31 -29.36 -16.01
C ARG A 382 -4.66 -30.00 -15.72
N ILE A 383 -5.40 -29.50 -14.72
CA ILE A 383 -6.78 -29.91 -14.44
C ILE A 383 -7.65 -29.72 -15.68
N ALA A 384 -7.59 -28.53 -16.29
CA ALA A 384 -8.38 -28.20 -17.47
C ALA A 384 -8.04 -29.08 -18.67
N LYS A 385 -6.76 -29.33 -18.97
CA LYS A 385 -6.33 -30.24 -20.05
C LYS A 385 -6.66 -31.71 -19.78
N SER A 386 -6.71 -32.14 -18.51
CA SER A 386 -7.01 -33.52 -18.13
C SER A 386 -8.51 -33.83 -18.07
N LEU A 387 -9.33 -32.87 -17.64
CA LEU A 387 -10.80 -33.00 -17.59
C LEU A 387 -11.46 -32.58 -18.92
N ILE A 388 -10.84 -31.67 -19.67
CA ILE A 388 -11.32 -31.18 -20.97
C ILE A 388 -10.18 -31.31 -22.01
N PRO A 389 -9.84 -32.53 -22.44
CA PRO A 389 -8.81 -32.75 -23.46
C PRO A 389 -9.27 -32.29 -24.87
N ALA A 390 -10.58 -32.22 -25.11
CA ALA A 390 -11.18 -31.79 -26.36
C ALA A 390 -12.32 -30.79 -26.07
N PRO A 391 -12.05 -29.46 -26.05
CA PRO A 391 -13.05 -28.45 -25.70
C PRO A 391 -14.33 -28.50 -26.55
N ALA A 392 -14.23 -28.84 -27.84
CA ALA A 392 -15.38 -28.95 -28.74
C ALA A 392 -16.38 -30.07 -28.37
N SER A 393 -15.95 -31.10 -27.64
CA SER A 393 -16.78 -32.24 -27.22
C SER A 393 -17.04 -32.32 -25.71
N ALA A 394 -16.49 -31.40 -24.91
CA ALA A 394 -16.63 -31.33 -23.45
C ALA A 394 -18.08 -31.33 -22.99
N SER A 395 -18.49 -32.26 -22.12
CA SER A 395 -19.87 -32.36 -21.61
C SER A 395 -20.19 -31.29 -20.56
N VAL A 396 -21.47 -31.13 -20.22
CA VAL A 396 -21.90 -30.28 -19.08
C VAL A 396 -21.25 -30.75 -17.78
N THR A 397 -21.15 -32.07 -17.58
CA THR A 397 -20.51 -32.67 -16.41
C THR A 397 -19.02 -32.35 -16.34
N ASP A 398 -18.31 -32.35 -17.48
CA ASP A 398 -16.89 -31.98 -17.53
C ASP A 398 -16.68 -30.50 -17.19
N LEU A 399 -17.57 -29.63 -17.67
CA LEU A 399 -17.54 -28.20 -17.36
C LEU A 399 -17.86 -27.92 -15.88
N ARG A 400 -18.83 -28.61 -15.27
CA ARG A 400 -19.08 -28.51 -13.82
C ARG A 400 -17.92 -29.03 -12.99
N ASN A 401 -17.29 -30.12 -13.44
CA ASN A 401 -16.14 -30.74 -12.78
C ASN A 401 -14.86 -29.89 -12.89
N VAL A 402 -14.63 -29.21 -14.01
CA VAL A 402 -13.48 -28.29 -14.15
C VAL A 402 -13.69 -27.03 -13.28
N GLY A 403 -14.93 -26.53 -13.22
CA GLY A 403 -15.34 -25.43 -12.33
C GLY A 403 -14.37 -24.25 -12.36
N PRO A 404 -13.81 -23.79 -11.21
CA PRO A 404 -12.85 -22.70 -11.15
C PRO A 404 -11.56 -22.91 -11.97
N ALA A 405 -11.18 -24.16 -12.28
CA ALA A 405 -9.99 -24.48 -13.06
C ALA A 405 -10.13 -24.14 -14.55
N ILE A 406 -11.33 -23.74 -15.02
CA ILE A 406 -11.57 -23.22 -16.38
C ILE A 406 -10.63 -22.07 -16.78
N VAL A 407 -10.11 -21.31 -15.81
CA VAL A 407 -9.06 -20.29 -15.99
C VAL A 407 -7.77 -20.85 -16.62
N GLY A 408 -7.56 -22.16 -16.58
CA GLY A 408 -6.47 -22.87 -17.23
C GLY A 408 -6.66 -23.13 -18.73
N LEU A 409 -7.84 -22.88 -19.31
CA LEU A 409 -8.07 -22.97 -20.76
C LEU A 409 -7.69 -21.67 -21.47
N SER A 410 -7.14 -21.80 -22.69
CA SER A 410 -6.81 -20.64 -23.52
C SER A 410 -8.08 -19.95 -24.04
N VAL A 411 -8.00 -18.68 -24.47
CA VAL A 411 -9.16 -17.98 -25.08
C VAL A 411 -9.64 -18.75 -26.32
N SER A 412 -8.70 -19.31 -27.06
CA SER A 412 -8.96 -20.17 -28.22
C SER A 412 -9.63 -21.51 -27.84
N ASP A 413 -9.31 -22.12 -26.70
CA ASP A 413 -10.02 -23.32 -26.20
C ASP A 413 -11.45 -22.99 -25.76
N LEU A 414 -11.64 -21.89 -25.02
CA LEU A 414 -12.96 -21.42 -24.58
C LEU A 414 -13.90 -21.13 -25.76
N ARG A 415 -13.35 -20.66 -26.89
CA ARG A 415 -14.08 -20.46 -28.15
C ARG A 415 -14.54 -21.75 -28.82
N GLN A 416 -13.94 -22.89 -28.53
CA GLN A 416 -14.37 -24.18 -29.08
C GLN A 416 -15.51 -24.81 -28.27
N LEU A 417 -15.73 -24.39 -27.02
CA LEU A 417 -16.82 -24.90 -26.17
C LEU A 417 -18.19 -24.70 -26.84
N GLN A 418 -19.10 -25.65 -26.62
CA GLN A 418 -20.49 -25.56 -27.09
C GLN A 418 -21.29 -24.62 -26.19
N GLY A 419 -21.88 -23.56 -26.76
CA GLY A 419 -22.54 -22.49 -25.99
C GLY A 419 -23.60 -23.01 -25.01
N ARG A 420 -24.46 -23.93 -25.45
CA ARG A 420 -25.49 -24.54 -24.59
C ARG A 420 -24.91 -25.21 -23.35
N ARG A 421 -23.78 -25.91 -23.48
CA ARG A 421 -23.13 -26.61 -22.36
C ARG A 421 -22.51 -25.62 -21.37
N VAL A 422 -21.98 -24.49 -21.87
CA VAL A 422 -21.51 -23.37 -21.03
C VAL A 422 -22.67 -22.72 -20.28
N PHE A 423 -23.82 -22.52 -20.93
CA PHE A 423 -25.03 -21.99 -20.27
C PHE A 423 -25.53 -22.89 -19.12
N ASP A 424 -25.53 -24.21 -19.31
CA ASP A 424 -25.99 -25.19 -18.32
C ASP A 424 -24.97 -25.44 -17.17
N ALA A 425 -23.73 -24.96 -17.28
CA ALA A 425 -22.64 -25.08 -16.28
C ALA A 425 -22.07 -23.74 -15.78
N ILE A 426 -22.71 -22.60 -16.11
CA ILE A 426 -22.11 -21.28 -15.86
C ILE A 426 -21.89 -20.97 -14.37
N SER A 427 -22.70 -21.53 -13.47
CA SER A 427 -22.69 -21.24 -12.03
C SER A 427 -21.41 -21.69 -11.35
N GLU A 428 -20.84 -22.81 -11.82
CA GLU A 428 -19.57 -23.38 -11.38
C GLU A 428 -18.38 -22.67 -12.05
N LEU A 429 -18.51 -22.35 -13.35
CA LEU A 429 -17.47 -21.65 -14.12
C LEU A 429 -17.29 -20.19 -13.67
N SER A 430 -18.36 -19.51 -13.24
CA SER A 430 -18.33 -18.11 -12.81
C SER A 430 -17.60 -17.87 -11.49
N GLN A 431 -17.32 -18.93 -10.73
CA GLN A 431 -16.49 -18.91 -9.52
C GLN A 431 -14.99 -18.81 -9.83
N ALA A 432 -14.59 -18.91 -11.10
CA ALA A 432 -13.20 -18.90 -11.54
C ALA A 432 -12.48 -17.57 -11.23
N ARG A 433 -11.72 -17.57 -10.13
CA ARG A 433 -10.91 -16.41 -9.74
C ARG A 433 -9.63 -16.34 -10.58
N GLY A 434 -9.53 -15.27 -11.36
CA GLY A 434 -8.33 -14.96 -12.15
C GLY A 434 -8.52 -15.01 -13.66
N LEU A 435 -9.75 -15.26 -14.15
CA LEU A 435 -10.10 -15.08 -15.56
C LEU A 435 -9.59 -13.72 -16.08
N SER A 436 -8.87 -13.76 -17.20
CA SER A 436 -8.52 -12.56 -17.97
C SER A 436 -9.77 -11.94 -18.60
N ARG A 437 -9.69 -10.68 -19.04
CA ARG A 437 -10.84 -10.01 -19.67
C ARG A 437 -11.32 -10.76 -20.91
N ALA A 438 -10.40 -11.30 -21.71
CA ALA A 438 -10.75 -12.06 -22.91
C ALA A 438 -11.28 -13.47 -22.61
N GLN A 439 -10.79 -14.15 -21.57
CA GLN A 439 -11.39 -15.43 -21.13
C GLN A 439 -12.84 -15.20 -20.66
N ALA A 440 -13.08 -14.15 -19.87
CA ALA A 440 -14.42 -13.79 -19.43
C ALA A 440 -15.33 -13.37 -20.61
N GLN A 441 -14.83 -12.61 -21.59
CA GLN A 441 -15.57 -12.28 -22.81
C GLN A 441 -15.90 -13.53 -23.66
N ALA A 442 -14.97 -14.47 -23.81
CA ALA A 442 -15.22 -15.72 -24.53
C ALA A 442 -16.29 -16.58 -23.83
N LEU A 443 -16.23 -16.72 -22.51
CA LEU A 443 -17.25 -17.40 -21.72
C LEU A 443 -18.61 -16.68 -21.77
N LEU A 444 -18.63 -15.34 -21.74
CA LEU A 444 -19.86 -14.55 -21.86
C LEU A 444 -20.51 -14.73 -23.23
N GLN A 445 -19.73 -14.71 -24.32
CA GLN A 445 -20.26 -14.99 -25.66
C GLN A 445 -20.89 -16.37 -25.72
N LYS A 446 -20.19 -17.40 -25.22
CA LYS A 446 -20.73 -18.78 -25.17
C LYS A 446 -21.97 -18.91 -24.30
N TYR A 447 -22.07 -18.17 -23.20
CA TYR A 447 -23.28 -18.08 -22.39
C TYR A 447 -24.45 -17.51 -23.19
N VAL A 448 -24.24 -16.40 -23.90
CA VAL A 448 -25.27 -15.75 -24.75
C VAL A 448 -25.69 -16.68 -25.90
N ASP A 449 -24.74 -17.29 -26.61
CA ASP A 449 -24.98 -18.26 -27.68
C ASP A 449 -25.83 -19.44 -27.18
N GLY A 450 -25.55 -19.95 -25.98
CA GLY A 450 -26.27 -21.06 -25.35
C GLY A 450 -27.64 -20.69 -24.77
N LYS A 451 -27.81 -19.44 -24.34
CA LYS A 451 -29.06 -18.87 -23.86
C LYS A 451 -30.02 -18.53 -25.01
N GLY A 452 -29.48 -18.19 -26.18
CA GLY A 452 -30.26 -17.74 -27.35
C GLY A 452 -30.87 -16.33 -27.20
N SER A 453 -30.44 -15.55 -26.22
CA SER A 453 -30.92 -14.19 -25.97
C SER A 453 -29.87 -13.35 -25.23
N ALA A 454 -30.00 -12.02 -25.31
CA ALA A 454 -29.08 -11.09 -24.66
C ALA A 454 -29.05 -11.25 -23.13
N VAL A 455 -27.98 -10.75 -22.51
CA VAL A 455 -27.81 -10.75 -21.05
C VAL A 455 -28.89 -9.87 -20.41
N THR A 456 -29.51 -10.33 -19.33
CA THR A 456 -30.45 -9.56 -18.49
C THR A 456 -29.88 -9.38 -17.08
N THR A 457 -30.51 -8.54 -16.28
CA THR A 457 -30.10 -8.31 -14.88
C THR A 457 -30.09 -9.59 -14.05
N ALA A 458 -31.06 -10.48 -14.25
CA ALA A 458 -31.12 -11.78 -13.58
C ALA A 458 -29.94 -12.74 -13.92
N ASP A 459 -29.28 -12.54 -15.07
CA ASP A 459 -28.10 -13.33 -15.42
C ASP A 459 -26.85 -12.92 -14.62
N LEU A 460 -26.76 -11.67 -14.15
CA LEU A 460 -25.55 -11.13 -13.54
C LEU A 460 -25.06 -11.98 -12.35
N THR A 461 -25.99 -12.39 -11.48
CA THR A 461 -25.69 -13.24 -10.32
C THR A 461 -25.23 -14.64 -10.74
N ARG A 462 -25.74 -15.21 -11.84
CA ARG A 462 -25.25 -16.49 -12.40
C ARG A 462 -23.87 -16.34 -13.04
N LEU A 463 -23.64 -15.22 -13.73
CA LEU A 463 -22.38 -14.87 -14.38
C LEU A 463 -21.25 -14.56 -13.38
N GLY A 464 -21.55 -14.21 -12.13
CA GLY A 464 -20.55 -14.06 -11.08
C GLY A 464 -19.40 -13.13 -11.51
N THR A 465 -18.16 -13.64 -11.48
CA THR A 465 -16.98 -12.86 -11.91
C THR A 465 -16.95 -12.51 -13.40
N ILE A 466 -17.71 -13.24 -14.25
CA ILE A 466 -17.84 -13.01 -15.69
C ILE A 466 -18.70 -11.76 -15.97
N ALA A 467 -19.47 -11.27 -14.99
CA ALA A 467 -20.24 -10.02 -15.12
C ALA A 467 -19.38 -8.80 -15.52
N ALA A 468 -18.08 -8.79 -15.18
CA ALA A 468 -17.14 -7.74 -15.63
C ALA A 468 -16.86 -7.73 -17.15
N ALA A 469 -17.27 -8.76 -17.90
CA ALA A 469 -17.17 -8.81 -19.35
C ALA A 469 -18.39 -8.20 -20.07
N VAL A 470 -19.52 -7.99 -19.39
CA VAL A 470 -20.73 -7.39 -19.98
C VAL A 470 -20.43 -5.95 -20.36
N ASP A 471 -20.64 -5.57 -21.62
CA ASP A 471 -20.25 -4.26 -22.14
C ASP A 471 -21.03 -3.11 -21.49
N SER A 472 -20.45 -1.92 -21.52
CA SER A 472 -21.03 -0.72 -20.90
C SER A 472 -22.32 -0.26 -21.58
N GLY A 473 -22.60 -0.68 -22.82
CA GLY A 473 -23.85 -0.42 -23.53
C GLY A 473 -25.00 -1.24 -22.97
N THR A 474 -24.81 -2.56 -22.90
CA THR A 474 -25.75 -3.50 -22.27
C THR A 474 -26.03 -3.12 -20.81
N LEU A 475 -24.99 -2.82 -20.01
CA LEU A 475 -25.15 -2.38 -18.62
C LEU A 475 -25.98 -1.09 -18.49
N ALA A 476 -25.85 -0.14 -19.41
CA ALA A 476 -26.62 1.10 -19.39
C ALA A 476 -28.12 0.91 -19.71
N GLN A 477 -28.48 -0.16 -20.44
CA GLN A 477 -29.87 -0.49 -20.78
C GLN A 477 -30.64 -1.10 -19.60
N PHE A 478 -29.96 -1.75 -18.65
CA PHE A 478 -30.58 -2.41 -17.49
C PHE A 478 -31.35 -1.45 -16.58
N THR A 479 -32.39 -1.94 -15.89
CA THR A 479 -33.17 -1.14 -14.94
C THR A 479 -32.39 -0.87 -13.64
N GLN A 480 -32.69 0.25 -12.97
CA GLN A 480 -32.07 0.62 -11.69
C GLN A 480 -32.26 -0.48 -10.64
N GLN A 481 -33.50 -0.94 -10.45
CA GLN A 481 -33.84 -2.02 -9.52
C GLN A 481 -33.11 -3.35 -9.83
N GLY A 482 -32.97 -3.70 -11.11
CA GLY A 482 -32.29 -4.94 -11.50
C GLY A 482 -30.77 -4.90 -11.31
N LEU A 483 -30.15 -3.72 -11.45
CA LEU A 483 -28.75 -3.50 -11.10
C LEU A 483 -28.53 -3.49 -9.57
N GLN A 484 -29.42 -2.84 -8.81
CA GLN A 484 -29.40 -2.86 -7.34
C GLN A 484 -29.50 -4.30 -6.79
N GLY A 485 -30.42 -5.12 -7.32
CA GLY A 485 -30.54 -6.53 -6.96
C GLY A 485 -29.32 -7.41 -7.30
N SER A 486 -28.37 -6.90 -8.10
CA SER A 486 -27.13 -7.58 -8.50
C SER A 486 -25.86 -6.88 -7.97
N LEU A 487 -26.01 -5.85 -7.13
CA LEU A 487 -24.93 -4.92 -6.79
C LEU A 487 -23.75 -5.60 -6.07
N SER A 488 -24.01 -6.59 -5.21
CA SER A 488 -22.97 -7.38 -4.54
C SER A 488 -22.03 -8.10 -5.52
N THR A 489 -22.60 -8.73 -6.56
CA THR A 489 -21.86 -9.38 -7.66
C THR A 489 -21.04 -8.38 -8.47
N LEU A 490 -21.61 -7.21 -8.76
CA LEU A 490 -20.95 -6.14 -9.51
C LEU A 490 -19.78 -5.55 -8.70
N ILE A 491 -19.95 -5.34 -7.39
CA ILE A 491 -18.91 -4.87 -6.46
C ILE A 491 -17.76 -5.87 -6.37
N GLY A 492 -18.05 -7.17 -6.21
CA GLY A 492 -17.01 -8.21 -6.22
C GLY A 492 -16.18 -8.24 -7.51
N SER A 493 -16.76 -7.76 -8.61
CA SER A 493 -16.17 -7.76 -9.95
C SER A 493 -15.63 -6.39 -10.40
N ALA A 494 -15.88 -5.31 -9.64
CA ALA A 494 -15.61 -3.92 -10.02
C ALA A 494 -14.14 -3.67 -10.42
N HIS A 495 -13.20 -4.32 -9.74
CA HIS A 495 -11.77 -4.22 -10.00
C HIS A 495 -11.33 -4.72 -11.40
N ARG A 496 -12.19 -5.40 -12.16
CA ARG A 496 -11.94 -5.89 -13.53
C ARG A 496 -12.73 -5.16 -14.60
N MET A 497 -13.62 -4.24 -14.20
CA MET A 497 -14.45 -3.46 -15.10
C MET A 497 -13.69 -2.25 -15.65
N THR A 498 -13.93 -1.90 -16.90
CA THR A 498 -13.49 -0.62 -17.48
C THR A 498 -14.14 0.55 -16.72
N PRO A 499 -13.54 1.76 -16.76
CA PRO A 499 -14.19 2.95 -16.22
C PRO A 499 -15.56 3.22 -16.88
N ALA A 500 -15.74 2.89 -18.17
CA ALA A 500 -17.03 3.03 -18.86
C ALA A 500 -18.10 2.05 -18.32
N GLN A 501 -17.74 0.80 -18.03
CA GLN A 501 -18.63 -0.17 -17.37
C GLN A 501 -19.04 0.28 -15.96
N ARG A 502 -18.07 0.71 -15.14
CA ARG A 502 -18.37 1.20 -13.78
C ARG A 502 -19.23 2.46 -13.80
N LYS A 503 -18.94 3.41 -14.70
CA LYS A 503 -19.75 4.61 -14.90
C LYS A 503 -21.19 4.28 -15.30
N ALA A 504 -21.38 3.31 -16.20
CA ALA A 504 -22.71 2.85 -16.61
C ALA A 504 -23.54 2.34 -15.42
N ILE A 505 -22.92 1.52 -14.56
CA ILE A 505 -23.54 0.97 -13.35
C ILE A 505 -23.89 2.10 -12.37
N VAL A 506 -22.91 2.94 -11.99
CA VAL A 506 -23.10 4.01 -11.00
C VAL A 506 -24.15 5.02 -11.46
N LYS A 507 -24.07 5.49 -12.71
CA LYS A 507 -25.05 6.43 -13.28
C LYS A 507 -26.47 5.88 -13.24
N LYS A 508 -26.64 4.58 -13.48
CA LYS A 508 -27.97 3.94 -13.50
C LYS A 508 -28.50 3.58 -12.11
N ILE A 509 -27.64 3.25 -11.14
CA ILE A 509 -28.03 2.95 -9.74
C ILE A 509 -28.36 4.24 -8.98
N VAL A 510 -27.58 5.30 -9.15
CA VAL A 510 -27.76 6.58 -8.46
C VAL A 510 -28.99 7.34 -8.97
N GLY A 511 -29.19 7.39 -10.28
CA GLY A 511 -30.30 8.14 -10.88
C GLY A 511 -30.34 9.59 -10.36
N ASN A 512 -31.46 9.96 -9.74
CA ASN A 512 -31.69 11.30 -9.16
C ASN A 512 -31.48 11.36 -7.64
N SER A 513 -31.14 10.24 -6.97
CA SER A 513 -31.16 10.12 -5.51
C SER A 513 -29.84 9.50 -5.00
N PRO A 514 -28.73 10.25 -4.99
CA PRO A 514 -27.44 9.72 -4.56
C PRO A 514 -27.44 9.27 -3.09
N ASP A 515 -28.01 10.04 -2.16
CA ASP A 515 -27.95 9.75 -0.72
C ASP A 515 -28.39 8.32 -0.35
N SER A 516 -29.46 7.83 -0.97
CA SER A 516 -30.07 6.54 -0.62
C SER A 516 -29.26 5.31 -1.04
N VAL A 517 -28.18 5.49 -1.83
CA VAL A 517 -27.35 4.39 -2.34
C VAL A 517 -25.85 4.55 -2.06
N VAL A 518 -25.39 5.68 -1.49
CA VAL A 518 -23.96 5.94 -1.22
C VAL A 518 -23.29 4.79 -0.47
N ASN A 519 -23.94 4.29 0.59
CA ASN A 519 -23.41 3.24 1.45
C ASN A 519 -23.31 1.88 0.74
N ASP A 520 -24.19 1.62 -0.24
CA ASP A 520 -24.26 0.34 -0.94
C ASP A 520 -23.24 0.22 -2.08
N LEU A 521 -22.74 1.34 -2.62
CA LEU A 521 -21.86 1.35 -3.80
C LEU A 521 -20.46 0.79 -3.53
N GLY A 522 -20.00 0.79 -2.27
CA GLY A 522 -18.68 0.30 -1.87
C GLY A 522 -17.54 0.86 -2.76
N PRO A 523 -16.75 0.02 -3.45
CA PRO A 523 -15.63 0.47 -4.29
C PRO A 523 -16.03 1.24 -5.54
N LEU A 524 -17.31 1.25 -5.94
CA LEU A 524 -17.79 1.99 -7.12
C LEU A 524 -18.00 3.49 -6.84
N ILE A 525 -17.92 3.92 -5.57
CA ILE A 525 -18.20 5.31 -5.17
C ILE A 525 -17.29 6.33 -5.89
N SER A 526 -16.05 5.93 -6.23
CA SER A 526 -15.09 6.80 -6.92
C SER A 526 -15.48 7.15 -8.37
N ASP A 527 -16.40 6.41 -8.99
CA ASP A 527 -16.89 6.68 -10.34
C ASP A 527 -18.13 7.63 -10.35
N LEU A 528 -18.60 8.05 -9.17
CA LEU A 528 -19.64 9.06 -9.00
C LEU A 528 -19.12 10.46 -9.41
N SER A 529 -19.89 11.23 -10.17
CA SER A 529 -19.44 12.58 -10.57
C SER A 529 -19.42 13.53 -9.37
N LEU A 530 -18.49 14.50 -9.36
CA LEU A 530 -18.49 15.55 -8.33
C LEU A 530 -19.82 16.32 -8.27
N GLY A 531 -20.56 16.41 -9.38
CA GLY A 531 -21.91 16.97 -9.43
C GLY A 531 -22.90 16.19 -8.57
N SER A 532 -22.90 14.86 -8.63
CA SER A 532 -23.74 14.02 -7.77
C SER A 532 -23.28 14.01 -6.30
N VAL A 533 -21.97 14.09 -6.03
CA VAL A 533 -21.43 14.20 -4.65
C VAL A 533 -21.87 15.50 -3.98
N LYS A 534 -22.08 16.58 -4.73
CA LYS A 534 -22.67 17.84 -4.20
C LYS A 534 -24.13 17.70 -3.74
N ASN A 535 -24.79 16.59 -4.05
CA ASN A 535 -26.13 16.28 -3.55
C ASN A 535 -26.11 15.22 -2.44
N VAL A 536 -24.93 14.80 -1.97
CA VAL A 536 -24.80 13.98 -0.75
C VAL A 536 -24.78 14.91 0.47
N PHE A 537 -25.49 14.55 1.54
CA PHE A 537 -25.61 15.37 2.75
C PHE A 537 -24.91 14.73 3.98
N PRO A 538 -23.61 15.01 4.24
CA PRO A 538 -22.89 14.50 5.42
C PRO A 538 -23.49 14.87 6.78
N SER A 539 -24.35 15.88 6.86
CA SER A 539 -25.07 16.23 8.08
C SER A 539 -26.20 15.25 8.43
N GLN A 540 -26.68 14.48 7.45
CA GLN A 540 -27.72 13.44 7.59
C GLN A 540 -27.15 12.01 7.54
N GLN A 541 -25.86 11.87 7.21
CA GLN A 541 -25.17 10.57 7.11
C GLN A 541 -24.14 10.40 8.23
N ASP A 542 -23.84 9.15 8.57
CA ASP A 542 -22.82 8.82 9.55
C ASP A 542 -21.41 8.98 8.96
N ILE A 543 -20.60 9.89 9.54
CA ILE A 543 -19.26 10.23 9.04
C ILE A 543 -18.32 9.01 9.10
N PRO A 544 -18.23 8.24 10.21
CA PRO A 544 -17.53 6.96 10.24
C PRO A 544 -17.88 6.01 9.10
N THR A 545 -19.16 5.90 8.72
CA THR A 545 -19.57 5.08 7.56
C THR A 545 -19.00 5.64 6.24
N LEU A 546 -19.16 6.93 5.98
CA LEU A 546 -18.59 7.62 4.80
C LEU A 546 -17.06 7.48 4.72
N ALA A 547 -16.38 7.47 5.86
CA ALA A 547 -14.94 7.37 6.02
C ALA A 547 -14.34 5.98 5.71
N THR A 548 -15.17 4.96 5.47
CA THR A 548 -14.73 3.65 4.97
C THR A 548 -14.72 3.54 3.44
N LEU A 549 -15.41 4.44 2.74
CA LEU A 549 -15.65 4.35 1.31
C LEU A 549 -14.47 4.99 0.52
N PRO A 550 -14.02 4.42 -0.62
CA PRO A 550 -12.83 4.89 -1.32
C PRO A 550 -13.10 6.10 -2.24
N TRP A 551 -13.45 7.24 -1.64
CA TRP A 551 -13.66 8.50 -2.35
C TRP A 551 -12.43 8.95 -3.16
N SER A 552 -12.67 9.65 -4.27
CA SER A 552 -11.63 10.40 -5.01
C SER A 552 -11.16 11.61 -4.18
N GLN A 553 -10.01 12.20 -4.53
CA GLN A 553 -9.49 13.38 -3.83
C GLN A 553 -10.44 14.59 -3.97
N ALA A 554 -11.04 14.78 -5.14
CA ALA A 554 -12.00 15.85 -5.42
C ALA A 554 -13.31 15.65 -4.64
N GLN A 555 -13.83 14.42 -4.64
CA GLN A 555 -15.05 14.06 -3.91
C GLN A 555 -14.85 14.25 -2.40
N ALA A 556 -13.76 13.72 -1.84
CA ALA A 556 -13.41 13.88 -0.43
C ALA A 556 -13.26 15.36 -0.04
N ALA A 557 -12.61 16.18 -0.87
CA ALA A 557 -12.48 17.62 -0.62
C ALA A 557 -13.83 18.36 -0.60
N ASN A 558 -14.80 17.94 -1.41
CA ASN A 558 -16.17 18.49 -1.37
C ASN A 558 -16.91 18.07 -0.10
N LEU A 559 -16.80 16.81 0.32
CA LEU A 559 -17.41 16.29 1.54
C LEU A 559 -16.82 16.94 2.80
N ILE A 560 -15.48 17.06 2.91
CA ILE A 560 -14.80 17.78 3.99
C ILE A 560 -15.26 19.24 4.04
N LYS A 561 -15.34 19.94 2.90
CA LYS A 561 -15.87 21.31 2.85
C LYS A 561 -17.28 21.42 3.47
N ARG A 562 -18.19 20.50 3.14
CA ARG A 562 -19.57 20.46 3.66
C ARG A 562 -19.65 20.12 5.15
N ILE A 563 -18.78 19.22 5.62
CA ILE A 563 -18.69 18.92 7.06
C ILE A 563 -18.29 20.18 7.82
N LYS A 564 -17.28 20.92 7.34
CA LYS A 564 -16.82 22.19 7.92
C LYS A 564 -17.87 23.31 7.89
N GLU A 565 -18.75 23.33 6.90
CA GLU A 565 -19.89 24.27 6.83
C GLU A 565 -20.91 24.05 7.97
N SER A 566 -20.85 22.93 8.71
CA SER A 566 -21.78 22.60 9.80
C SER A 566 -21.13 22.17 11.13
N ARG A 567 -19.83 21.85 11.17
CA ARG A 567 -19.11 21.37 12.36
C ARG A 567 -17.69 21.95 12.42
N GLN A 568 -17.24 22.34 13.60
CA GLN A 568 -15.83 22.69 13.84
C GLN A 568 -14.93 21.45 13.78
N LEU A 569 -13.69 21.61 13.32
CA LEU A 569 -12.71 20.53 13.23
C LEU A 569 -12.02 20.30 14.58
N THR A 570 -12.60 19.38 15.36
CA THR A 570 -11.97 18.86 16.59
C THR A 570 -11.13 17.60 16.29
N PRO A 571 -10.15 17.24 17.15
CA PRO A 571 -9.42 15.99 17.03
C PRO A 571 -10.31 14.75 16.91
N ALA A 572 -11.35 14.67 17.75
CA ALA A 572 -12.31 13.57 17.73
C ALA A 572 -13.04 13.47 16.38
N LEU A 573 -13.47 14.59 15.79
CA LEU A 573 -14.10 14.60 14.47
C LEU A 573 -13.10 14.21 13.37
N VAL A 574 -11.90 14.77 13.38
CA VAL A 574 -10.86 14.49 12.36
C VAL A 574 -10.42 13.02 12.41
N GLY A 575 -10.37 12.41 13.59
CA GLY A 575 -10.14 10.98 13.75
C GLY A 575 -11.20 10.08 13.09
N THR A 576 -12.44 10.57 12.91
CA THR A 576 -13.48 9.81 12.20
C THR A 576 -13.39 9.90 10.67
N PHE A 577 -12.50 10.71 10.10
CA PHE A 577 -12.54 10.99 8.65
C PHE A 577 -12.00 9.85 7.76
N GLY A 578 -11.12 8.97 8.26
CA GLY A 578 -10.61 7.82 7.51
C GLY A 578 -10.20 8.16 6.07
N THR A 579 -10.84 7.55 5.07
CA THR A 579 -10.55 7.82 3.65
C THR A 579 -10.82 9.27 3.19
N LEU A 580 -11.70 10.02 3.88
CA LEU A 580 -12.01 11.42 3.57
C LEU A 580 -10.81 12.34 3.81
N LEU A 581 -9.84 11.92 4.63
CA LEU A 581 -8.64 12.69 4.97
C LEU A 581 -7.84 13.11 3.73
N ARG A 582 -7.86 12.31 2.65
CA ARG A 582 -7.21 12.68 1.38
C ARG A 582 -7.73 14.00 0.78
N GLY A 583 -8.94 14.42 1.16
CA GLY A 583 -9.60 15.65 0.74
C GLY A 583 -9.30 16.86 1.62
N ILE A 584 -8.59 16.68 2.75
CA ILE A 584 -8.24 17.77 3.66
C ILE A 584 -7.18 18.69 3.02
N ARG A 585 -7.26 19.99 3.27
CA ARG A 585 -6.46 21.03 2.63
C ARG A 585 -5.68 21.80 3.68
N CYS A 586 -4.62 22.49 3.29
CA CYS A 586 -3.83 23.30 4.23
C CYS A 586 -4.66 24.33 5.02
N PRO A 587 -5.57 25.13 4.40
CA PRO A 587 -6.41 26.07 5.14
C PRO A 587 -7.45 25.40 6.03
N ASP A 588 -7.73 24.10 5.85
CA ASP A 588 -8.61 23.39 6.78
C ASP A 588 -7.93 23.18 8.14
N MET A 589 -6.61 23.33 8.25
CA MET A 589 -5.88 23.27 9.51
C MET A 589 -5.89 24.58 10.29
N ASP A 590 -6.19 25.70 9.65
CA ASP A 590 -6.34 27.00 10.33
C ASP A 590 -7.65 27.06 11.15
N ASP A 591 -8.62 26.18 10.83
CA ASP A 591 -9.89 26.01 11.58
C ASP A 591 -9.76 25.03 12.77
N VAL A 592 -8.58 24.42 12.98
CA VAL A 592 -8.28 23.60 14.17
C VAL A 592 -7.67 24.51 15.24
N ALA A 593 -8.17 24.44 16.47
CA ALA A 593 -7.61 25.24 17.56
C ALA A 593 -6.14 24.88 17.82
N LEU A 594 -5.27 25.89 17.97
CA LEU A 594 -3.81 25.70 18.06
C LEU A 594 -3.36 24.64 19.08
N GLN A 595 -4.05 24.56 20.22
CA GLN A 595 -3.80 23.60 21.30
C GLN A 595 -4.12 22.15 20.92
N ASP A 596 -5.00 21.93 19.94
CA ASP A 596 -5.51 20.63 19.50
C ASP A 596 -4.73 20.07 18.29
N ILE A 597 -3.88 20.88 17.65
CA ILE A 597 -3.17 20.52 16.40
C ILE A 597 -2.23 19.32 16.57
N VAL A 598 -1.48 19.26 17.67
CA VAL A 598 -0.57 18.14 17.96
C VAL A 598 -1.37 16.84 18.09
N GLU A 599 -2.55 16.90 18.71
CA GLU A 599 -3.43 15.76 18.88
C GLU A 599 -4.11 15.34 17.59
N VAL A 600 -4.58 16.27 16.75
CA VAL A 600 -5.04 15.95 15.39
C VAL A 600 -3.94 15.15 14.68
N VAL A 601 -2.71 15.65 14.70
CA VAL A 601 -1.57 15.00 14.04
C VAL A 601 -1.27 13.62 14.63
N VAL A 602 -1.38 13.42 15.94
CA VAL A 602 -1.21 12.09 16.58
C VAL A 602 -2.38 11.15 16.27
N THR A 603 -3.63 11.63 16.28
CA THR A 603 -4.83 10.86 15.91
C THR A 603 -4.76 10.38 14.47
N LEU A 604 -4.11 11.14 13.58
CA LEU A 604 -3.92 10.80 12.17
C LEU A 604 -2.79 9.79 11.88
N TYR A 605 -2.11 9.24 12.89
CA TYR A 605 -0.88 8.43 12.73
C TYR A 605 -0.95 7.38 11.61
N ASP A 606 -2.04 6.60 11.58
CA ASP A 606 -2.26 5.48 10.64
C ASP A 606 -2.77 5.93 9.24
N TYR A 607 -2.97 7.24 9.02
CA TYR A 607 -3.50 7.82 7.78
C TYR A 607 -2.63 8.93 7.17
N VAL A 608 -1.56 9.39 7.84
CA VAL A 608 -0.71 10.49 7.32
C VAL A 608 -0.02 10.10 6.00
N ASP A 609 0.25 8.81 5.78
CA ASP A 609 0.84 8.29 4.55
C ASP A 609 -0.03 8.58 3.31
N GLN A 610 -1.36 8.48 3.49
CA GLN A 610 -2.39 8.73 2.47
C GLN A 610 -2.64 10.23 2.20
N LEU A 611 -2.13 11.13 3.06
CA LEU A 611 -2.25 12.57 2.86
C LEU A 611 -1.32 13.07 1.74
N PRO A 612 -1.80 13.97 0.86
CA PRO A 612 -0.93 14.65 -0.11
C PRO A 612 0.25 15.33 0.57
N ARG A 613 1.45 15.26 -0.03
CA ARG A 613 2.69 15.79 0.57
C ARG A 613 2.59 17.27 1.00
N GLY A 614 1.88 18.09 0.21
CA GLY A 614 1.61 19.49 0.56
C GLY A 614 0.84 19.67 1.87
N VAL A 615 -0.12 18.79 2.17
CA VAL A 615 -0.86 18.79 3.45
C VAL A 615 0.07 18.43 4.60
N ARG A 616 0.94 17.44 4.43
CA ARG A 616 1.92 17.04 5.46
C ARG A 616 2.90 18.16 5.82
N VAL A 617 3.35 18.94 4.83
CA VAL A 617 4.16 20.16 5.05
C VAL A 617 3.42 21.20 5.89
N CYS A 618 2.11 21.36 5.67
CA CYS A 618 1.26 22.27 6.44
C CYS A 618 1.03 21.76 7.87
N LEU A 619 0.76 20.47 8.04
CA LEU A 619 0.71 19.81 9.36
C LEU A 619 2.03 19.97 10.12
N ALA A 620 3.17 19.82 9.44
CA ALA A 620 4.50 19.98 10.05
C ALA A 620 4.72 21.42 10.54
N ASN A 621 4.28 22.43 9.78
CA ASN A 621 4.31 23.83 10.20
C ASN A 621 3.42 24.07 11.42
N ALA A 622 2.16 23.67 11.32
CA ALA A 622 1.16 23.83 12.38
C ALA A 622 1.60 23.15 13.69
N THR A 623 2.20 21.96 13.60
CA THR A 623 2.76 21.21 14.74
C THR A 623 3.91 21.98 15.41
N GLN A 624 4.84 22.55 14.63
CA GLN A 624 5.95 23.35 15.17
C GLN A 624 5.45 24.56 15.95
N VAL A 625 4.47 25.29 15.41
CA VAL A 625 3.85 26.45 16.08
C VAL A 625 3.13 26.00 17.36
N ALA A 626 2.34 24.92 17.32
CA ALA A 626 1.64 24.37 18.49
C ALA A 626 2.59 23.90 19.60
N MET A 627 3.78 23.40 19.25
CA MET A 627 4.84 23.00 20.18
C MET A 627 5.74 24.17 20.66
N ASN A 628 5.47 25.42 20.24
CA ASN A 628 6.33 26.58 20.47
C ASN A 628 7.80 26.40 19.98
N ILE A 629 8.00 25.57 18.95
CA ILE A 629 9.30 25.40 18.29
C ILE A 629 9.47 26.55 17.29
N THR A 630 10.42 27.45 17.53
CA THR A 630 10.70 28.56 16.60
C THR A 630 12.15 28.56 16.13
N LEU A 631 12.33 28.74 14.82
CA LEU A 631 13.63 28.83 14.17
C LEU A 631 13.88 30.29 13.76
N LYS A 632 14.86 30.94 14.41
CA LYS A 632 15.26 32.31 14.11
C LYS A 632 16.76 32.34 13.80
N SER A 633 17.12 32.84 12.61
CA SER A 633 18.51 32.94 12.15
C SER A 633 19.31 31.63 12.28
N GLY A 634 18.70 30.50 11.95
CA GLY A 634 19.32 29.16 12.05
C GLY A 634 19.39 28.56 13.47
N ARG A 635 18.91 29.26 14.50
CA ARG A 635 18.82 28.74 15.87
C ARG A 635 17.40 28.30 16.20
N VAL A 636 17.26 27.04 16.63
CA VAL A 636 16.02 26.48 17.18
C VAL A 636 15.86 26.92 18.63
N THR A 637 14.63 27.24 19.01
CA THR A 637 14.20 27.55 20.38
C THR A 637 12.89 26.83 20.67
N GLY A 638 12.66 26.46 21.94
CA GLY A 638 11.56 25.57 22.35
C GLY A 638 12.05 24.17 22.72
N SER A 639 11.13 23.29 23.16
CA SER A 639 11.45 21.89 23.47
C SER A 639 11.16 21.00 22.27
N THR A 640 12.19 20.33 21.74
CA THR A 640 12.11 19.47 20.56
C THR A 640 11.91 17.99 20.90
N GLY A 641 12.01 17.57 22.16
CA GLY A 641 11.74 16.19 22.58
C GLY A 641 10.30 15.73 22.29
N ALA A 642 9.34 16.66 22.39
CA ALA A 642 7.94 16.41 22.06
C ALA A 642 7.71 15.99 20.59
N VAL A 643 8.66 16.25 19.67
CA VAL A 643 8.59 15.79 18.28
C VAL A 643 8.55 14.25 18.21
N ALA A 644 9.05 13.53 19.21
CA ALA A 644 8.97 12.07 19.28
C ALA A 644 7.55 11.51 19.39
N THR A 645 6.52 12.29 19.74
CA THR A 645 5.12 11.81 19.73
C THR A 645 4.50 11.82 18.33
N VAL A 646 4.98 12.69 17.44
CA VAL A 646 4.44 12.97 16.10
C VAL A 646 4.60 11.78 15.13
N PRO A 647 3.76 11.60 14.09
CA PRO A 647 3.96 10.60 13.05
C PRO A 647 5.16 10.93 12.15
N GLY A 648 5.95 9.92 11.79
CA GLY A 648 7.17 10.10 10.98
C GLY A 648 6.96 10.90 9.69
N HIS A 649 5.84 10.65 8.99
CA HIS A 649 5.46 11.35 7.76
C HIS A 649 5.28 12.87 7.92
N VAL A 650 5.00 13.37 9.12
CA VAL A 650 4.97 14.82 9.43
C VAL A 650 6.37 15.30 9.82
N ILE A 651 7.09 14.53 10.65
CA ILE A 651 8.45 14.88 11.09
C ILE A 651 9.41 15.01 9.89
N ALA A 652 9.29 14.14 8.89
CA ALA A 652 10.12 14.15 7.68
C ALA A 652 10.01 15.45 6.85
N GLU A 653 8.90 16.18 6.97
CA GLU A 653 8.66 17.46 6.30
C GLU A 653 9.06 18.68 7.17
N MET A 654 9.48 18.47 8.42
CA MET A 654 10.06 19.51 9.27
C MET A 654 11.46 19.91 8.80
N ARG A 655 11.93 21.07 9.26
CA ARG A 655 13.26 21.60 8.90
C ARG A 655 14.42 20.79 9.50
N TYR A 656 15.47 20.62 8.70
CA TYR A 656 16.74 20.01 9.11
C TYR A 656 17.29 20.56 10.43
N GLU A 657 17.25 21.87 10.66
CA GLU A 657 17.78 22.46 11.91
C GLU A 657 17.00 21.99 13.15
N ILE A 658 15.69 21.77 13.02
CA ILE A 658 14.85 21.23 14.10
C ILE A 658 15.23 19.78 14.36
N LEU A 659 15.34 18.96 13.31
CA LEU A 659 15.75 17.56 13.42
C LEU A 659 17.15 17.38 14.04
N ALA A 660 18.07 18.30 13.73
CA ALA A 660 19.42 18.33 14.29
C ALA A 660 19.47 18.73 15.79
N SER A 661 18.39 19.33 16.31
CA SER A 661 18.29 19.83 17.68
C SER A 661 17.50 18.91 18.63
N ILE A 662 17.14 17.70 18.19
CA ILE A 662 16.37 16.74 19.00
C ILE A 662 17.28 16.11 20.08
N PRO A 663 16.85 16.02 21.36
CA PRO A 663 17.64 15.44 22.44
C PRO A 663 17.94 13.95 22.22
N ARG A 664 19.07 13.46 22.75
CA ARG A 664 19.49 12.05 22.62
C ARG A 664 18.46 11.00 23.11
N PRO A 665 17.74 11.21 24.22
CA PRO A 665 16.71 10.25 24.65
C PRO A 665 15.60 10.06 23.60
N ASP A 666 15.19 11.15 22.95
CA ASP A 666 14.03 11.18 22.04
C ASP A 666 14.40 10.88 20.58
N CYS A 667 15.65 11.16 20.19
CA CYS A 667 16.06 11.13 18.78
C CYS A 667 15.98 9.73 18.15
N SER A 668 16.20 8.67 18.93
CA SER A 668 16.19 7.30 18.40
C SER A 668 14.81 6.94 17.87
N ASP A 669 13.74 7.29 18.57
CA ASP A 669 12.38 7.02 18.13
C ASP A 669 11.93 7.94 16.99
N VAL A 670 12.42 9.18 16.97
CA VAL A 670 12.22 10.07 15.82
C VAL A 670 12.86 9.48 14.56
N PHE A 671 14.14 9.10 14.60
CA PHE A 671 14.80 8.53 13.42
C PHE A 671 14.26 7.15 13.06
N ARG A 672 13.86 6.31 14.03
CA ARG A 672 13.13 5.04 13.78
C ARG A 672 11.83 5.27 13.01
N LYS A 673 11.09 6.34 13.31
CA LYS A 673 9.86 6.72 12.59
C LYS A 673 10.14 7.23 11.17
N ILE A 674 11.16 8.06 10.96
CA ILE A 674 11.49 8.61 9.63
C ILE A 674 12.19 7.56 8.74
N GLY A 675 13.04 6.71 9.33
CA GLY A 675 13.76 5.64 8.63
C GLY A 675 12.83 4.58 8.03
N LYS A 676 11.59 4.44 8.52
CA LYS A 676 10.61 3.49 7.97
C LYS A 676 9.83 4.05 6.76
N LEU A 677 10.01 5.33 6.41
CA LEU A 677 9.26 6.01 5.35
C LEU A 677 9.87 5.82 3.95
N ASP A 678 9.06 5.94 2.91
CA ASP A 678 9.57 6.11 1.54
C ASP A 678 10.12 7.53 1.33
N MET A 679 11.42 7.67 1.61
CA MET A 679 12.16 8.92 1.46
C MET A 679 12.51 9.28 0.00
N SER A 680 12.14 8.46 -1.00
CA SER A 680 12.51 8.72 -2.40
C SER A 680 11.99 10.05 -2.93
N HIS A 681 10.85 10.52 -2.42
CA HIS A 681 10.24 11.81 -2.76
C HIS A 681 11.02 13.04 -2.29
N PHE A 682 12.13 12.86 -1.58
CA PHE A 682 13.05 13.93 -1.16
C PHE A 682 14.36 13.90 -1.97
N PRO A 683 15.05 15.03 -2.17
CA PRO A 683 16.38 15.06 -2.77
C PRO A 683 17.43 14.20 -2.04
N LEU A 684 18.33 13.55 -2.79
CA LEU A 684 19.33 12.61 -2.24
C LEU A 684 20.26 13.24 -1.19
N TRP A 685 20.59 14.53 -1.34
CA TRP A 685 21.41 15.25 -0.36
C TRP A 685 20.70 15.37 1.00
N TYR A 686 19.37 15.54 1.00
CA TYR A 686 18.57 15.65 2.23
C TYR A 686 18.47 14.29 2.92
N GLN A 687 18.25 13.22 2.15
CA GLN A 687 18.25 11.84 2.64
C GLN A 687 19.59 11.48 3.32
N ARG A 688 20.72 11.85 2.70
CA ARG A 688 22.08 11.70 3.28
C ARG A 688 22.30 12.54 4.53
N ASN A 689 21.88 13.80 4.54
CA ASN A 689 22.05 14.69 5.70
C ASN A 689 21.24 14.21 6.92
N ILE A 690 20.00 13.73 6.72
CA ILE A 690 19.23 13.10 7.80
C ILE A 690 19.87 11.78 8.25
N THR A 691 20.40 10.97 7.32
CA THR A 691 21.14 9.75 7.69
C THR A 691 22.33 10.05 8.61
N ALA A 692 23.04 11.15 8.37
CA ALA A 692 24.14 11.61 9.22
C ALA A 692 23.66 12.10 10.61
N LEU A 693 22.47 12.69 10.71
CA LEU A 693 21.83 13.00 12.00
C LEU A 693 21.43 11.74 12.75
N ALA A 694 20.82 10.75 12.09
CA ALA A 694 20.43 9.47 12.68
C ALA A 694 21.65 8.70 13.24
N LEU A 695 22.75 8.66 12.48
CA LEU A 695 24.03 8.10 12.96
C LEU A 695 24.61 8.89 14.14
N THR A 696 24.49 10.22 14.14
CA THR A 696 24.95 11.06 15.26
C THR A 696 24.10 10.85 16.53
N CYS A 697 22.78 10.66 16.37
CA CYS A 697 21.86 10.30 17.44
C CYS A 697 22.28 8.99 18.12
N LEU A 698 22.57 7.95 17.33
CA LEU A 698 23.06 6.65 17.80
C LEU A 698 24.52 6.68 18.34
N GLY A 699 25.22 7.82 18.27
CA GLY A 699 26.63 7.93 18.65
C GLY A 699 27.61 7.24 17.69
N LYS A 700 27.18 6.92 16.47
CA LYS A 700 27.90 6.13 15.45
C LYS A 700 28.59 7.04 14.42
N GLN A 701 29.49 7.91 14.86
CA GLN A 701 30.04 8.98 14.01
C GLN A 701 31.17 8.51 13.07
N LYS A 702 31.30 9.21 11.93
CA LYS A 702 32.33 8.95 10.91
C LYS A 702 33.73 9.25 11.49
N GLY A 703 34.62 8.26 11.43
CA GLY A 703 35.97 8.33 12.01
C GLY A 703 36.15 7.53 13.31
N GLN A 704 35.06 7.04 13.93
CA GLN A 704 35.11 6.10 15.05
C GLN A 704 34.89 4.66 14.57
N GLN A 705 35.50 3.67 15.25
CA GLN A 705 35.07 2.28 15.11
C GLN A 705 33.74 2.10 15.82
N TYR A 706 32.73 1.65 15.08
CA TYR A 706 31.44 1.26 15.62
C TYR A 706 30.88 0.08 14.82
N ARG A 707 29.94 -0.64 15.45
CA ARG A 707 29.08 -1.64 14.79
C ARG A 707 27.63 -1.16 14.81
N LEU A 708 26.84 -1.71 13.88
CA LEU A 708 25.39 -1.52 13.80
C LEU A 708 24.72 -2.83 14.18
N ASP A 709 24.07 -2.86 15.35
CA ASP A 709 23.30 -4.02 15.81
C ASP A 709 21.85 -4.00 15.27
N ALA A 710 21.04 -5.00 15.63
CA ALA A 710 19.65 -5.09 15.18
C ALA A 710 18.78 -3.90 15.64
N THR A 711 19.12 -3.27 16.77
CA THR A 711 18.45 -2.06 17.27
C THR A 711 18.86 -0.84 16.47
N ASP A 712 20.16 -0.68 16.17
CA ASP A 712 20.65 0.37 15.29
C ASP A 712 20.01 0.26 13.88
N VAL A 713 19.91 -0.95 13.34
CA VAL A 713 19.30 -1.23 12.03
C VAL A 713 17.81 -0.87 12.00
N ASP A 714 17.04 -1.16 13.06
CA ASP A 714 15.62 -0.75 13.14
C ASP A 714 15.45 0.78 13.29
N VAL A 715 16.36 1.47 13.99
CA VAL A 715 16.36 2.95 14.08
C VAL A 715 16.70 3.57 12.72
N LEU A 716 17.70 3.04 12.01
CA LEU A 716 18.11 3.57 10.71
C LEU A 716 17.06 3.29 9.63
N GLY A 717 16.49 2.09 9.60
CA GLY A 717 15.59 1.68 8.52
C GLY A 717 16.22 1.96 7.15
N LYS A 718 15.44 2.54 6.24
CA LYS A 718 15.83 2.94 4.89
C LYS A 718 16.97 3.98 4.83
N PHE A 719 17.37 4.60 5.93
CA PHE A 719 18.63 5.37 5.95
C PHE A 719 19.86 4.50 5.65
N LEU A 720 19.77 3.17 5.83
CA LEU A 720 20.77 2.22 5.32
C LEU A 720 21.07 2.42 3.81
N CYS A 721 20.11 2.87 2.99
CA CYS A 721 20.36 3.17 1.57
C CYS A 721 21.44 4.24 1.35
N HIS A 722 21.80 5.03 2.37
CA HIS A 722 22.78 6.13 2.28
C HIS A 722 24.03 5.91 3.15
N ILE A 723 24.24 4.70 3.65
CA ILE A 723 25.42 4.32 4.42
C ILE A 723 26.35 3.49 3.53
N ASP A 724 27.65 3.82 3.50
CA ASP A 724 28.65 3.09 2.70
C ASP A 724 29.27 1.91 3.47
N ASP A 725 29.24 1.93 4.81
CA ASP A 725 30.00 1.01 5.69
C ASP A 725 29.20 -0.22 6.14
N PHE A 726 28.55 -0.96 5.23
CA PHE A 726 27.71 -2.11 5.59
C PHE A 726 28.43 -3.25 6.33
N PHE A 727 29.76 -3.34 6.22
CA PHE A 727 30.60 -4.28 7.00
C PHE A 727 30.53 -4.06 8.53
N LYS A 728 29.94 -2.95 8.98
CA LYS A 728 29.71 -2.65 10.41
C LYS A 728 28.49 -3.37 10.99
N ILE A 729 27.59 -3.89 10.15
CA ILE A 729 26.39 -4.61 10.57
C ILE A 729 26.80 -5.90 11.30
N THR A 730 26.12 -6.23 12.40
CA THR A 730 26.32 -7.49 13.14
C THR A 730 25.55 -8.64 12.50
N GLU A 731 25.99 -9.89 12.76
CA GLU A 731 25.44 -11.09 12.12
C GLU A 731 23.93 -11.27 12.38
N ASP A 732 23.48 -10.95 13.59
CA ASP A 732 22.07 -10.96 14.00
C ASP A 732 21.20 -9.92 13.29
N ALA A 733 21.81 -8.86 12.74
CA ALA A 733 21.14 -7.73 12.08
C ALA A 733 21.15 -7.82 10.54
N VAL A 734 21.91 -8.75 9.94
CA VAL A 734 22.09 -8.84 8.48
C VAL A 734 20.77 -9.03 7.73
N LEU A 735 19.86 -9.88 8.24
CA LEU A 735 18.60 -10.17 7.55
C LEU A 735 17.64 -8.98 7.55
N ASP A 736 17.59 -8.22 8.64
CA ASP A 736 16.77 -7.01 8.73
C ASP A 736 17.33 -5.92 7.80
N ALA A 737 18.66 -5.78 7.75
CA ALA A 737 19.32 -4.91 6.78
C ALA A 737 19.03 -5.33 5.32
N ILE A 738 19.14 -6.62 4.97
CA ILE A 738 18.81 -7.12 3.62
C ILE A 738 17.35 -6.83 3.26
N ASN A 739 16.42 -7.03 4.20
CA ASN A 739 15.00 -6.74 3.98
C ASN A 739 14.77 -5.26 3.63
N ILE A 740 15.41 -4.34 4.35
CA ILE A 740 15.38 -2.90 4.07
C ILE A 740 16.04 -2.58 2.73
N LEU A 741 17.22 -3.13 2.46
CA LEU A 741 18.06 -2.77 1.31
C LEU A 741 17.37 -3.08 -0.04
N LYS A 742 16.46 -4.06 -0.11
CA LYS A 742 15.63 -4.35 -1.29
C LYS A 742 14.84 -3.15 -1.80
N GLU A 743 14.47 -2.25 -0.89
CA GLU A 743 13.64 -1.08 -1.21
C GLU A 743 14.48 0.13 -1.65
N CYS A 744 15.82 0.04 -1.60
CA CYS A 744 16.71 1.09 -2.09
C CYS A 744 16.69 1.20 -3.63
N GLN A 745 16.53 2.43 -4.14
CA GLN A 745 16.43 2.68 -5.58
C GLN A 745 17.79 2.66 -6.31
N CYS A 746 18.86 3.07 -5.62
CA CYS A 746 20.22 3.07 -6.15
C CYS A 746 21.27 2.78 -5.08
N PHE A 747 22.47 2.41 -5.52
CA PHE A 747 23.63 2.14 -4.68
C PHE A 747 24.89 2.71 -5.31
N THR A 748 25.84 3.18 -4.49
CA THR A 748 27.21 3.47 -4.94
C THR A 748 27.93 2.18 -5.36
N TYR A 749 29.03 2.29 -6.10
CA TYR A 749 29.84 1.12 -6.47
C TYR A 749 30.30 0.32 -5.24
N ARG A 750 30.68 1.02 -4.15
CA ARG A 750 31.10 0.39 -2.88
C ARG A 750 29.94 -0.31 -2.17
N GLN A 751 28.80 0.37 -2.08
CA GLN A 751 27.58 -0.20 -1.49
C GLN A 751 27.17 -1.49 -2.21
N ARG A 752 27.26 -1.54 -3.54
CA ARG A 752 26.91 -2.75 -4.32
C ARG A 752 27.69 -3.97 -3.86
N GLU A 753 29.02 -3.91 -3.84
CA GLU A 753 29.84 -5.06 -3.45
C GLU A 753 29.56 -5.47 -2.00
N ALA A 754 29.44 -4.51 -1.08
CA ALA A 754 29.12 -4.78 0.31
C ALA A 754 27.72 -5.41 0.51
N VAL A 755 26.73 -5.10 -0.35
CA VAL A 755 25.43 -5.80 -0.37
C VAL A 755 25.58 -7.25 -0.85
N LYS A 756 26.45 -7.54 -1.83
CA LYS A 756 26.72 -8.94 -2.25
C LYS A 756 27.30 -9.76 -1.10
N ASP A 757 28.16 -9.16 -0.28
CA ASP A 757 28.79 -9.82 0.86
C ASP A 757 27.81 -10.00 2.05
N LEU A 758 26.90 -9.05 2.29
CA LEU A 758 25.78 -9.24 3.23
C LEU A 758 24.91 -10.44 2.82
N ILE A 759 24.54 -10.56 1.54
CA ILE A 759 23.73 -11.67 1.02
C ILE A 759 24.44 -13.02 1.25
N LYS A 760 25.76 -13.09 1.01
CA LYS A 760 26.57 -14.29 1.27
C LYS A 760 26.72 -14.60 2.76
N THR A 761 26.76 -13.57 3.61
CA THR A 761 26.78 -13.73 5.08
C THR A 761 25.46 -14.31 5.57
N ALA A 762 24.33 -13.83 5.05
CA ALA A 762 22.99 -14.29 5.42
C ALA A 762 22.65 -15.71 4.95
N PHE A 763 23.03 -16.06 3.71
CA PHE A 763 22.54 -17.28 3.03
C PHE A 763 23.66 -18.27 2.68
N GLY A 764 24.90 -17.98 3.09
CA GLY A 764 26.09 -18.78 2.79
C GLY A 764 26.69 -18.52 1.41
N ASN A 765 28.00 -18.78 1.30
CA ASN A 765 28.82 -18.46 0.12
C ASN A 765 28.52 -19.27 -1.17
N ASN A 766 27.68 -20.30 -1.11
CA ASN A 766 27.41 -21.18 -2.26
C ASN A 766 25.93 -21.14 -2.65
N ALA A 767 25.62 -20.29 -3.64
CA ALA A 767 24.27 -20.07 -4.15
C ALA A 767 23.57 -21.30 -4.75
N ARG A 768 24.27 -22.46 -4.87
CA ARG A 768 23.64 -23.74 -5.23
C ARG A 768 22.68 -24.25 -4.14
N TRP A 769 22.87 -23.86 -2.88
CA TRP A 769 22.06 -24.28 -1.74
C TRP A 769 20.98 -23.27 -1.33
N TRP A 770 20.90 -22.10 -1.99
CA TRP A 770 19.85 -21.13 -1.74
C TRP A 770 18.50 -21.66 -2.23
N THR A 771 17.50 -21.64 -1.36
CA THR A 771 16.12 -22.03 -1.66
C THR A 771 15.32 -20.82 -2.15
N SER A 772 14.06 -20.99 -2.56
CA SER A 772 13.22 -19.85 -2.94
C SER A 772 12.99 -18.87 -1.78
N SER A 773 13.10 -19.35 -0.52
CA SER A 773 13.01 -18.51 0.67
C SER A 773 14.18 -17.54 0.73
N GLU A 774 15.43 -17.99 0.59
CA GLU A 774 16.59 -17.11 0.53
C GLU A 774 16.56 -16.21 -0.71
N LEU A 775 16.09 -16.73 -1.86
CA LEU A 775 15.97 -15.93 -3.09
C LEU A 775 14.90 -14.83 -2.96
N GLY A 776 13.75 -15.11 -2.34
CA GLY A 776 12.74 -14.09 -2.01
C GLY A 776 13.20 -13.17 -0.87
N GLN A 777 14.01 -13.68 0.06
CA GLN A 777 14.70 -12.89 1.08
C GLN A 777 15.87 -12.07 0.54
N ALA A 778 16.37 -12.29 -0.68
CA ALA A 778 17.26 -11.38 -1.40
C ALA A 778 16.46 -10.46 -2.35
N GLY A 779 15.42 -10.99 -2.99
CA GLY A 779 14.49 -10.27 -3.86
C GLY A 779 15.20 -9.51 -4.99
N PRO A 780 14.88 -8.23 -5.22
CA PRO A 780 15.51 -7.41 -6.26
C PRO A 780 17.03 -7.24 -6.13
N LEU A 781 17.62 -7.49 -4.95
CA LEU A 781 19.07 -7.38 -4.78
C LEU A 781 19.85 -8.43 -5.57
N LEU A 782 19.19 -9.52 -6.02
CA LEU A 782 19.81 -10.49 -6.94
C LEU A 782 20.20 -9.88 -8.30
N HIS A 783 19.67 -8.72 -8.69
CA HIS A 783 20.17 -7.97 -9.86
C HIS A 783 21.61 -7.48 -9.68
N LEU A 784 22.11 -7.36 -8.44
CA LEU A 784 23.48 -6.96 -8.14
C LEU A 784 24.48 -8.12 -8.21
N LEU A 785 24.03 -9.38 -8.19
CA LEU A 785 24.90 -10.54 -8.30
C LEU A 785 25.28 -10.80 -9.76
N ASP A 786 26.45 -11.42 -9.98
CA ASP A 786 26.94 -11.74 -11.32
C ASP A 786 27.15 -13.26 -11.49
N GLY A 787 28.26 -13.78 -10.97
CA GLY A 787 28.64 -15.19 -11.12
C GLY A 787 27.71 -16.17 -10.40
N ASP A 788 27.17 -15.77 -9.25
CA ASP A 788 26.38 -16.65 -8.38
C ASP A 788 25.01 -17.00 -8.99
N ILE A 789 24.45 -16.13 -9.84
CA ILE A 789 23.21 -16.39 -10.60
C ILE A 789 23.25 -17.72 -11.37
N GLN A 790 24.41 -18.09 -11.91
CA GLN A 790 24.54 -19.33 -12.70
C GLN A 790 24.55 -20.59 -11.84
N ARG A 791 24.84 -20.47 -10.54
CA ARG A 791 24.90 -21.56 -9.55
C ARG A 791 23.54 -21.85 -8.90
N ILE A 792 22.63 -20.86 -8.87
CA ILE A 792 21.26 -21.01 -8.35
C ILE A 792 20.54 -22.16 -9.08
N SER A 793 19.86 -23.00 -8.30
CA SER A 793 19.08 -24.13 -8.81
C SER A 793 17.93 -23.65 -9.70
N GLN A 794 17.49 -24.49 -10.65
CA GLN A 794 16.45 -24.07 -11.58
C GLN A 794 15.11 -23.89 -10.87
N ASP A 795 14.78 -24.80 -9.96
CA ASP A 795 13.45 -24.86 -9.32
C ASP A 795 13.27 -23.75 -8.29
N ALA A 796 14.27 -23.49 -7.43
CA ALA A 796 14.22 -22.36 -6.49
C ALA A 796 14.09 -21.00 -7.22
N LEU A 797 14.77 -20.85 -8.37
CA LEU A 797 14.65 -19.65 -9.19
C LEU A 797 13.27 -19.52 -9.86
N LEU A 798 12.64 -20.63 -10.26
CA LEU A 798 11.29 -20.64 -10.84
C LEU A 798 10.21 -20.31 -9.80
N ASP A 799 10.38 -20.77 -8.56
CA ASP A 799 9.45 -20.51 -7.46
C ASP A 799 9.56 -19.06 -6.95
N ALA A 800 10.75 -18.45 -6.98
CA ALA A 800 11.01 -17.09 -6.49
C ALA A 800 10.86 -15.97 -7.54
N ILE A 801 10.39 -16.26 -8.77
CA ILE A 801 10.40 -15.27 -9.88
C ILE A 801 9.70 -13.95 -9.51
N ASP A 802 8.54 -14.00 -8.85
CA ASP A 802 7.74 -12.82 -8.53
C ASP A 802 8.42 -11.89 -7.51
N GLN A 803 9.31 -12.42 -6.66
CA GLN A 803 10.06 -11.67 -5.67
C GLN A 803 11.40 -11.17 -6.22
N VAL A 804 11.97 -11.90 -7.19
CA VAL A 804 13.33 -11.71 -7.72
C VAL A 804 13.39 -10.81 -8.95
N LEU A 805 12.43 -10.95 -9.88
CA LEU A 805 12.47 -10.19 -11.13
C LEU A 805 12.04 -8.72 -11.07
N PRO A 806 11.14 -8.26 -10.17
CA PRO A 806 10.82 -6.84 -10.07
C PRO A 806 12.09 -6.02 -9.87
N VAL A 807 12.40 -5.16 -10.85
CA VAL A 807 13.44 -4.15 -10.68
C VAL A 807 12.82 -3.01 -9.86
N PRO A 808 13.50 -2.46 -8.83
CA PRO A 808 12.99 -1.29 -8.12
C PRO A 808 12.73 -0.17 -9.14
N GLN A 809 11.60 0.52 -9.03
CA GLN A 809 11.21 1.46 -10.08
C GLN A 809 12.25 2.57 -10.24
N ASP A 810 12.81 2.64 -11.45
CA ASP A 810 13.73 3.67 -11.92
C ASP A 810 12.95 4.98 -12.06
N ASN A 811 12.72 5.66 -10.92
CA ASN A 811 12.10 6.98 -10.85
C ASN A 811 13.09 8.02 -11.40
N ARG A 812 13.24 8.00 -12.73
CA ARG A 812 14.15 8.89 -13.47
C ARG A 812 13.84 10.35 -13.22
N ASP A 813 12.58 10.70 -12.94
CA ASP A 813 12.17 12.06 -12.62
C ASP A 813 12.79 12.54 -11.29
N ILE A 814 12.91 11.64 -10.29
CA ILE A 814 13.59 11.89 -9.02
C ILE A 814 15.12 11.95 -9.20
N ILE A 815 15.68 11.09 -10.06
CA ILE A 815 17.12 11.07 -10.35
C ILE A 815 17.53 12.33 -11.16
N ASN A 816 16.70 12.78 -12.10
CA ASN A 816 16.95 13.96 -12.93
C ASN A 816 16.79 15.27 -12.17
N ALA A 817 15.88 15.33 -11.18
CA ALA A 817 15.74 16.48 -10.28
C ALA A 817 17.00 16.77 -9.44
N ASN A 818 17.89 15.78 -9.25
CA ASN A 818 19.10 15.88 -8.43
C ASN A 818 20.40 16.17 -9.22
N ARG A 819 20.31 16.79 -10.40
CA ARG A 819 21.48 17.08 -11.27
C ARG A 819 22.39 18.24 -10.81
N SER A 820 22.63 18.36 -9.51
CA SER A 820 23.81 19.07 -8.98
C SER A 820 24.84 18.06 -8.45
N THR A 821 25.91 17.88 -9.24
CA THR A 821 27.23 17.31 -8.88
C THR A 821 27.39 15.82 -8.57
N ASP A 822 26.38 15.06 -8.13
CA ASP A 822 26.65 13.70 -7.61
C ASP A 822 26.53 12.56 -8.65
N ARG A 823 27.66 11.94 -9.00
CA ARG A 823 27.74 10.81 -9.96
C ARG A 823 27.52 9.43 -9.32
N ASP A 824 27.30 9.35 -8.01
CA ASP A 824 27.47 8.07 -7.28
C ASP A 824 26.20 7.21 -7.16
N CYS A 825 25.01 7.71 -7.54
CA CYS A 825 23.75 6.96 -7.48
C CYS A 825 23.59 6.03 -8.71
N LEU A 826 24.13 4.82 -8.64
CA LEU A 826 23.91 3.79 -9.67
C LEU A 826 22.59 3.05 -9.38
N ALA A 827 21.52 3.37 -10.10
CA ALA A 827 20.23 2.69 -9.99
C ALA A 827 20.36 1.15 -10.08
N VAL A 828 19.54 0.41 -9.33
CA VAL A 828 19.46 -1.05 -9.45
C VAL A 828 18.97 -1.37 -10.86
N LYS A 829 19.90 -1.69 -11.77
CA LYS A 829 19.60 -1.95 -13.18
C LYS A 829 19.26 -3.42 -13.35
N ARG A 830 18.39 -3.66 -14.33
CA ARG A 830 18.07 -5.00 -14.81
C ARG A 830 19.33 -5.83 -15.08
N ASN A 831 19.44 -6.99 -14.47
CA ASN A 831 20.53 -7.92 -14.75
C ASN A 831 20.15 -8.86 -15.90
N ASN A 832 20.69 -8.61 -17.09
CA ASN A 832 20.37 -9.38 -18.28
C ASN A 832 20.75 -10.87 -18.14
N ASN A 833 21.75 -11.22 -17.31
CA ASN A 833 22.11 -12.61 -17.05
C ASN A 833 21.06 -13.32 -16.19
N LEU A 834 20.48 -12.64 -15.19
CA LEU A 834 19.36 -13.15 -14.38
C LEU A 834 18.12 -13.36 -15.25
N TYR A 835 17.74 -12.36 -16.05
CA TYR A 835 16.60 -12.46 -16.96
C TYR A 835 16.80 -13.58 -18.00
N ARG A 836 17.97 -13.67 -18.63
CA ARG A 836 18.29 -14.79 -19.55
C ARG A 836 18.24 -16.14 -18.84
N ARG A 837 18.67 -16.23 -17.58
CA ARG A 837 18.61 -17.45 -16.77
C ARG A 837 17.16 -17.85 -16.47
N VAL A 838 16.28 -16.92 -16.09
CA VAL A 838 14.85 -17.21 -15.87
C VAL A 838 14.14 -17.59 -17.17
N ILE A 839 14.34 -16.85 -18.27
CA ILE A 839 13.78 -17.21 -19.59
C ILE A 839 14.23 -18.61 -20.01
N THR A 840 15.51 -18.94 -19.78
CA THR A 840 16.04 -20.29 -20.05
C THR A 840 15.41 -21.35 -19.15
N ALA A 841 15.20 -21.06 -17.86
CA ALA A 841 14.55 -21.97 -16.91
C ALA A 841 13.09 -22.25 -17.30
N VAL A 842 12.32 -21.20 -17.62
CA VAL A 842 10.93 -21.30 -18.08
C VAL A 842 10.83 -22.07 -19.40
N ALA A 843 11.71 -21.78 -20.36
CA ALA A 843 11.78 -22.51 -21.64
C ALA A 843 12.11 -24.01 -21.43
N ARG A 844 13.00 -24.32 -20.48
CA ARG A 844 13.43 -25.69 -20.14
C ARG A 844 12.49 -26.45 -19.21
N GLY A 845 11.51 -25.80 -18.57
CA GLY A 845 10.54 -26.39 -17.65
C GLY A 845 9.60 -27.46 -18.24
N ARG A 846 9.88 -27.92 -19.47
CA ARG A 846 9.26 -29.10 -20.07
C ARG A 846 9.58 -30.33 -19.23
N THR A 847 8.55 -30.89 -18.59
CA THR A 847 8.63 -32.13 -17.81
C THR A 847 8.76 -33.33 -18.74
N SER A 848 9.96 -33.55 -19.28
CA SER A 848 10.39 -34.78 -19.92
C SER A 848 11.93 -34.88 -19.91
N PRO A 849 12.53 -36.00 -19.50
CA PRO A 849 13.98 -36.18 -19.54
C PRO A 849 14.43 -36.38 -21.00
N ILE A 850 14.87 -35.31 -21.65
CA ILE A 850 15.43 -35.36 -23.01
C ILE A 850 16.88 -35.87 -22.94
N PRO A 851 17.27 -36.88 -23.76
CA PRO A 851 18.64 -37.39 -23.80
C PRO A 851 19.69 -36.30 -24.09
N PRO A 852 20.91 -36.41 -23.52
CA PRO A 852 21.89 -35.32 -23.53
C PRO A 852 22.42 -34.91 -24.92
N ARG A 853 22.17 -35.68 -25.98
CA ARG A 853 22.65 -35.38 -27.35
C ARG A 853 21.99 -34.15 -28.01
N ASN A 854 20.74 -33.79 -27.65
CA ASN A 854 20.00 -32.71 -28.35
C ASN A 854 19.85 -31.39 -27.54
N ARG A 855 20.72 -31.12 -26.55
CA ARG A 855 20.67 -29.89 -25.73
C ARG A 855 20.73 -28.56 -26.50
N ARG A 856 21.23 -28.53 -27.74
CA ARG A 856 21.25 -27.31 -28.57
C ARG A 856 19.89 -27.01 -29.23
N GLN A 857 19.06 -28.02 -29.53
CA GLN A 857 17.74 -27.84 -30.14
C GLN A 857 16.68 -27.32 -29.15
N THR A 858 16.83 -27.57 -27.84
CA THR A 858 15.86 -27.12 -26.84
C THR A 858 15.82 -25.61 -26.61
N LEU A 859 16.81 -24.87 -27.13
CA LEU A 859 16.83 -23.40 -27.16
C LEU A 859 16.06 -22.80 -28.37
N GLN A 860 15.61 -23.63 -29.33
CA GLN A 860 14.92 -23.20 -30.55
C GLN A 860 13.42 -23.51 -30.56
N ALA A 861 12.89 -24.19 -29.55
CA ALA A 861 11.47 -24.50 -29.52
C ALA A 861 10.64 -23.22 -29.23
N PRO A 862 9.54 -22.97 -29.96
CA PRO A 862 8.65 -21.85 -29.69
C PRO A 862 8.20 -21.78 -28.24
N LEU A 863 8.13 -20.55 -27.71
CA LEU A 863 7.52 -20.29 -26.41
C LEU A 863 5.99 -20.43 -26.51
N LEU A 864 5.42 -21.05 -25.49
CA LEU A 864 3.98 -21.16 -25.29
C LEU A 864 3.45 -20.01 -24.42
N CYS A 865 2.15 -19.80 -24.42
CA CYS A 865 1.52 -18.73 -23.66
C CYS A 865 1.65 -18.94 -22.14
N ASP A 866 1.56 -20.17 -21.63
CA ASP A 866 1.79 -20.45 -20.21
C ASP A 866 3.20 -20.01 -19.75
N GLN A 867 4.21 -20.23 -20.58
CA GLN A 867 5.59 -19.76 -20.38
C GLN A 867 5.68 -18.22 -20.39
N VAL A 868 4.96 -17.54 -21.29
CA VAL A 868 4.91 -16.06 -21.34
C VAL A 868 4.18 -15.48 -20.12
N GLN A 869 3.09 -16.10 -19.66
CA GLN A 869 2.40 -15.73 -18.42
C GLN A 869 3.29 -15.92 -17.18
N LEU A 870 4.13 -16.95 -17.16
CA LEU A 870 5.15 -17.15 -16.13
C LEU A 870 6.32 -16.16 -16.23
N LEU A 871 6.52 -15.45 -17.34
CA LEU A 871 7.48 -14.35 -17.38
C LEU A 871 6.89 -13.06 -16.80
N GLY A 872 5.59 -12.80 -17.01
CA GLY A 872 4.94 -11.59 -16.49
C GLY A 872 5.62 -10.32 -17.01
N ASP A 873 6.00 -9.38 -16.14
CA ASP A 873 6.75 -8.18 -16.54
C ASP A 873 8.13 -8.49 -17.16
N ALA A 874 8.61 -9.73 -17.11
CA ALA A 874 9.86 -10.15 -17.74
C ALA A 874 9.78 -10.41 -19.25
N VAL A 875 8.57 -10.42 -19.83
CA VAL A 875 8.40 -10.64 -21.28
C VAL A 875 9.18 -9.64 -22.13
N VAL A 876 9.39 -8.41 -21.64
CA VAL A 876 10.15 -7.35 -22.32
C VAL A 876 11.65 -7.66 -22.53
N GLN A 877 12.12 -8.85 -22.15
CA GLN A 877 13.47 -9.37 -22.41
C GLN A 877 13.48 -10.55 -23.39
N LEU A 878 12.33 -10.90 -23.96
CA LEU A 878 12.25 -11.82 -25.08
C LEU A 878 12.87 -11.16 -26.32
N THR A 879 13.67 -11.95 -27.04
CA THR A 879 14.26 -11.53 -28.32
C THR A 879 13.22 -11.55 -29.43
N GLU A 880 13.50 -10.83 -30.53
CA GLU A 880 12.72 -10.88 -31.77
C GLU A 880 12.45 -12.32 -32.22
N GLN A 881 13.48 -13.18 -32.23
CA GLN A 881 13.36 -14.59 -32.60
C GLN A 881 12.38 -15.35 -31.70
N GLN A 882 12.46 -15.14 -30.38
CA GLN A 882 11.57 -15.81 -29.43
C GLN A 882 10.10 -15.40 -29.59
N VAL A 883 9.83 -14.15 -30.00
CA VAL A 883 8.47 -13.63 -30.26
C VAL A 883 7.95 -14.07 -31.64
N THR A 884 8.78 -13.95 -32.68
CA THR A 884 8.39 -14.25 -34.06
C THR A 884 8.14 -15.75 -34.27
N TYR A 885 8.93 -16.62 -33.63
CA TYR A 885 8.79 -18.08 -33.68
C TYR A 885 7.63 -18.63 -32.84
N MET A 886 6.98 -17.85 -31.97
CA MET A 886 5.75 -18.30 -31.29
C MET A 886 4.70 -18.72 -32.31
N GLU A 887 3.92 -19.76 -32.01
CA GLU A 887 2.73 -20.05 -32.80
C GLU A 887 1.75 -18.86 -32.72
N ASN A 888 1.06 -18.54 -33.83
CA ASN A 888 0.13 -17.42 -33.88
C ASN A 888 -0.99 -17.53 -32.83
N ARG A 889 -1.46 -18.76 -32.56
CA ARG A 889 -2.44 -19.05 -31.51
C ARG A 889 -1.90 -18.72 -30.12
N GLU A 890 -0.75 -19.28 -29.75
CA GLU A 890 -0.08 -19.04 -28.45
C GLU A 890 0.26 -17.56 -28.25
N PHE A 891 0.67 -16.86 -29.32
CA PHE A 891 0.90 -15.42 -29.27
C PHE A 891 -0.39 -14.63 -28.97
N LEU A 892 -1.50 -14.92 -29.66
CA LEU A 892 -2.78 -14.24 -29.42
C LEU A 892 -3.40 -14.58 -28.07
N ASP A 893 -3.31 -15.82 -27.61
CA ASP A 893 -3.79 -16.21 -26.27
C ASP A 893 -3.03 -15.44 -25.17
N CYS A 894 -1.79 -14.98 -25.45
CA CYS A 894 -0.96 -14.18 -24.53
C CYS A 894 -0.82 -12.69 -24.85
N LEU A 895 -1.55 -12.16 -25.83
CA LEU A 895 -1.41 -10.78 -26.30
C LEU A 895 -1.54 -9.74 -25.17
N GLU A 896 -2.38 -10.01 -24.16
CA GLU A 896 -2.57 -9.12 -23.00
C GLU A 896 -1.29 -8.93 -22.18
N VAL A 897 -0.44 -9.96 -22.07
CA VAL A 897 0.86 -9.86 -21.36
C VAL A 897 1.85 -9.01 -22.16
N PHE A 898 1.88 -9.19 -23.49
CA PHE A 898 2.71 -8.39 -24.39
C PHE A 898 2.27 -6.91 -24.40
N GLY A 899 0.96 -6.64 -24.42
CA GLY A 899 0.37 -5.30 -24.45
C GLY A 899 0.39 -4.55 -23.12
N ALA A 900 0.52 -5.25 -21.98
CA ALA A 900 0.51 -4.67 -20.64
C ALA A 900 1.85 -4.06 -20.17
N ALA A 901 2.93 -4.20 -20.95
CA ALA A 901 4.24 -3.63 -20.63
C ALA A 901 4.16 -2.11 -20.34
N ARG A 902 4.72 -1.70 -19.20
CA ARG A 902 4.50 -0.39 -18.57
C ARG A 902 5.39 0.70 -19.17
N ALA A 903 4.91 1.94 -19.20
CA ALA A 903 5.56 3.10 -19.81
C ALA A 903 6.80 3.66 -19.05
N ASN A 904 7.50 2.87 -18.24
CA ASN A 904 8.73 3.29 -17.53
C ASN A 904 9.96 2.54 -18.09
N SER A 905 11.14 2.57 -17.45
CA SER A 905 12.33 1.91 -18.01
C SER A 905 12.29 0.37 -18.02
N THR A 906 11.18 -0.24 -17.58
CA THR A 906 10.90 -1.68 -17.71
C THR A 906 10.02 -2.04 -18.91
N ASP A 907 9.82 -1.10 -19.84
CA ASP A 907 9.03 -1.26 -21.06
C ASP A 907 9.70 -2.08 -22.18
N TRP A 908 8.92 -2.39 -23.21
CA TRP A 908 9.43 -2.64 -24.56
C TRP A 908 10.06 -1.38 -25.14
N ASP A 909 11.18 -1.53 -25.85
CA ASP A 909 11.67 -0.47 -26.74
C ASP A 909 10.80 -0.31 -28.00
N SER A 910 11.01 0.78 -28.72
CA SER A 910 10.25 1.13 -29.92
C SER A 910 10.47 0.19 -31.11
N TYR A 911 11.53 -0.62 -31.10
CA TYR A 911 11.80 -1.63 -32.11
C TYR A 911 10.99 -2.91 -31.82
N MET A 912 11.05 -3.43 -30.59
CA MET A 912 10.25 -4.59 -30.19
C MET A 912 8.75 -4.34 -30.24
N LEU A 913 8.27 -3.13 -29.95
CA LEU A 913 6.85 -2.78 -30.16
C LEU A 913 6.43 -2.91 -31.64
N ARG A 914 7.32 -2.60 -32.60
CA ARG A 914 7.04 -2.80 -34.04
C ARG A 914 7.02 -4.27 -34.42
N ILE A 915 7.94 -5.08 -33.87
CA ILE A 915 7.93 -6.55 -34.04
C ILE A 915 6.62 -7.14 -33.51
N LEU A 916 6.19 -6.73 -32.32
CA LEU A 916 4.93 -7.15 -31.71
C LEU A 916 3.71 -6.75 -32.53
N LYS A 917 3.69 -5.54 -33.10
CA LYS A 917 2.65 -5.11 -34.04
C LYS A 917 2.57 -6.03 -35.27
N ILE A 918 3.71 -6.28 -35.92
CA ILE A 918 3.78 -7.16 -37.11
C ILE A 918 3.26 -8.56 -36.76
N LYS A 919 3.71 -9.13 -35.63
CA LYS A 919 3.25 -10.43 -35.15
C LYS A 919 1.76 -10.44 -34.80
N THR A 920 1.24 -9.36 -34.21
CA THR A 920 -0.20 -9.19 -33.91
C THR A 920 -1.04 -9.23 -35.18
N PHE A 921 -0.66 -8.47 -36.22
CA PHE A 921 -1.40 -8.45 -37.49
C PHE A 921 -1.32 -9.80 -38.19
N ALA A 922 -0.12 -10.39 -38.30
CA ALA A 922 0.08 -11.71 -38.90
C ALA A 922 -0.70 -12.82 -38.18
N ALA A 923 -0.81 -12.76 -36.85
CA ALA A 923 -1.55 -13.74 -36.08
C ALA A 923 -3.08 -13.54 -36.13
N ALA A 924 -3.56 -12.30 -36.27
CA ALA A 924 -4.99 -11.97 -36.30
C ALA A 924 -5.67 -12.14 -37.69
N GLY A 925 -4.92 -12.49 -38.74
CA GLY A 925 -5.45 -12.76 -40.08
C GLY A 925 -4.72 -12.05 -41.24
N GLY A 926 -3.78 -11.15 -40.91
CA GLY A 926 -2.96 -10.40 -41.87
C GLY A 926 -3.16 -8.88 -41.85
N THR A 927 -4.35 -8.39 -41.48
CA THR A 927 -4.68 -6.95 -41.53
C THR A 927 -5.30 -6.42 -40.24
N VAL A 928 -5.27 -5.09 -40.08
CA VAL A 928 -5.78 -4.40 -38.89
C VAL A 928 -7.32 -4.46 -38.77
N GLN A 929 -8.04 -4.57 -39.89
CA GLN A 929 -9.50 -4.70 -39.93
C GLN A 929 -10.00 -6.02 -39.30
N GLN A 930 -9.15 -7.04 -39.26
CA GLN A 930 -9.46 -8.36 -38.71
C GLN A 930 -9.25 -8.43 -37.18
N LEU A 931 -8.77 -7.35 -36.55
CA LEU A 931 -8.70 -7.25 -35.09
C LEU A 931 -10.12 -7.21 -34.51
N THR A 932 -10.58 -8.36 -34.03
CA THR A 932 -11.85 -8.48 -33.31
C THR A 932 -11.81 -7.66 -32.01
N PRO A 933 -12.97 -7.25 -31.45
CA PRO A 933 -13.01 -6.43 -30.23
C PRO A 933 -12.20 -7.01 -29.06
N ASP A 934 -12.21 -8.32 -28.84
CA ASP A 934 -11.42 -8.97 -27.78
C ASP A 934 -9.90 -8.96 -28.03
N ILE A 935 -9.45 -8.92 -29.29
CA ILE A 935 -8.04 -8.78 -29.64
C ILE A 935 -7.65 -7.32 -29.40
N MET A 936 -8.43 -6.37 -29.92
CA MET A 936 -8.22 -4.93 -29.72
C MET A 936 -8.14 -4.55 -28.23
N ALA A 937 -9.02 -5.11 -27.39
CA ALA A 937 -8.99 -4.91 -25.94
C ALA A 937 -7.68 -5.36 -25.26
N ARG A 938 -6.90 -6.24 -25.89
CA ARG A 938 -5.65 -6.83 -25.38
C ARG A 938 -4.37 -6.28 -26.03
N VAL A 939 -4.45 -5.59 -27.18
CA VAL A 939 -3.27 -5.02 -27.87
C VAL A 939 -2.45 -4.09 -26.96
N GLY A 940 -3.12 -3.33 -26.09
CA GLY A 940 -2.45 -2.45 -25.13
C GLY A 940 -1.50 -1.47 -25.82
N ARG A 941 -0.27 -1.32 -25.29
CA ARG A 941 0.71 -0.34 -25.78
C ARG A 941 1.33 -0.66 -27.13
N ILE A 942 1.14 -1.86 -27.67
CA ILE A 942 1.54 -2.19 -29.06
C ILE A 942 0.85 -1.24 -30.05
N ALA A 943 -0.37 -0.79 -29.74
CA ALA A 943 -1.16 0.13 -30.56
C ALA A 943 -0.50 1.51 -30.78
N VAL A 944 0.42 1.95 -29.91
CA VAL A 944 1.15 3.22 -30.09
C VAL A 944 2.03 3.20 -31.36
N THR A 945 2.34 2.01 -31.89
CA THR A 945 3.07 1.85 -33.17
C THR A 945 2.16 1.69 -34.40
N PHE A 946 0.83 1.76 -34.24
CA PHE A 946 -0.11 1.71 -35.35
C PHE A 946 -0.01 3.01 -36.15
N SER A 947 0.09 2.92 -37.48
CA SER A 947 0.14 4.09 -38.35
C SER A 947 -1.22 4.83 -38.33
N PRO A 948 -1.26 6.10 -38.78
CA PRO A 948 -2.53 6.81 -38.97
C PRO A 948 -3.53 6.03 -39.85
N GLY A 949 -3.02 5.31 -40.87
CA GLY A 949 -3.84 4.43 -41.73
C GLY A 949 -4.35 3.18 -41.01
N ASP A 950 -3.52 2.55 -40.17
CA ASP A 950 -3.94 1.40 -39.35
C ASP A 950 -5.09 1.79 -38.41
N LEU A 951 -4.95 2.94 -37.74
CA LEU A 951 -5.97 3.47 -36.82
C LEU A 951 -7.25 3.91 -37.54
N ALA A 952 -7.13 4.43 -38.76
CA ALA A 952 -8.27 4.81 -39.58
C ALA A 952 -9.11 3.61 -40.04
N ALA A 953 -8.51 2.42 -40.07
CA ALA A 953 -9.13 1.16 -40.51
C ALA A 953 -9.66 0.27 -39.38
N LEU A 954 -9.51 0.66 -38.11
CA LEU A 954 -10.05 -0.09 -36.96
C LEU A 954 -11.58 -0.03 -36.90
N ASN A 955 -12.19 -1.07 -36.33
CA ASN A 955 -13.60 -1.09 -35.95
C ASN A 955 -13.79 -0.51 -34.54
N TYR A 956 -14.53 0.59 -34.44
CA TYR A 956 -14.77 1.33 -33.20
C TYR A 956 -16.13 1.02 -32.54
N GLY A 957 -16.89 0.05 -33.05
CA GLY A 957 -18.25 -0.26 -32.59
C GLY A 957 -18.38 -0.77 -31.13
N ASN A 958 -17.27 -1.21 -30.51
CA ASN A 958 -17.25 -1.59 -29.09
C ASN A 958 -16.31 -0.69 -28.28
N ILE A 959 -16.89 0.31 -27.61
CA ILE A 959 -16.15 1.34 -26.87
C ILE A 959 -15.27 0.78 -25.74
N ASP A 960 -15.70 -0.27 -25.05
CA ASP A 960 -14.94 -0.92 -23.97
C ASP A 960 -13.68 -1.62 -24.47
N SER A 961 -13.66 -2.02 -25.75
CA SER A 961 -12.51 -2.59 -26.42
C SER A 961 -11.56 -1.50 -26.94
N VAL A 962 -12.11 -0.37 -27.43
CA VAL A 962 -11.33 0.81 -27.84
C VAL A 962 -10.51 1.37 -26.68
N TYR A 963 -11.08 1.40 -25.46
CA TYR A 963 -10.35 1.81 -24.25
C TYR A 963 -9.07 1.00 -24.00
N GLY A 964 -9.03 -0.26 -24.44
CA GLY A 964 -7.85 -1.13 -24.34
C GLY A 964 -6.60 -0.56 -25.01
N ILE A 965 -6.76 0.19 -26.10
CA ILE A 965 -5.67 0.87 -26.83
C ILE A 965 -5.62 2.38 -26.53
N ALA A 966 -6.78 3.02 -26.38
CA ALA A 966 -6.89 4.48 -26.34
C ALA A 966 -6.52 5.10 -24.99
N LYS A 967 -6.45 4.31 -23.91
CA LYS A 967 -5.97 4.73 -22.58
C LYS A 967 -4.46 5.01 -22.51
N HIS A 968 -3.70 4.66 -23.54
CA HIS A 968 -2.24 4.76 -23.54
C HIS A 968 -1.77 6.10 -24.11
N SER A 969 -0.53 6.48 -23.76
CA SER A 969 0.09 7.76 -24.11
C SER A 969 1.20 7.60 -25.15
N ASN A 970 1.69 8.73 -25.68
CA ASN A 970 2.69 8.87 -26.75
C ASN A 970 2.17 8.61 -28.18
N TYR A 971 0.87 8.81 -28.43
CA TYR A 971 0.38 8.89 -29.80
C TYR A 971 0.77 10.22 -30.45
N SER A 972 1.18 10.19 -31.73
CA SER A 972 1.38 11.40 -32.51
C SER A 972 0.04 12.07 -32.87
N LYS A 973 0.07 13.38 -33.10
CA LYS A 973 -1.10 14.17 -33.52
C LYS A 973 -1.86 13.56 -34.71
N GLN A 974 -1.15 13.03 -35.72
CA GLN A 974 -1.76 12.39 -36.90
C GLN A 974 -2.46 11.06 -36.57
N GLN A 975 -1.91 10.28 -35.64
CA GLN A 975 -2.55 9.05 -35.14
C GLN A 975 -3.84 9.39 -34.40
N LEU A 976 -3.80 10.38 -33.50
CA LEU A 976 -4.95 10.85 -32.73
C LEU A 976 -6.07 11.38 -33.62
N GLU A 977 -5.76 12.28 -34.55
CA GLU A 977 -6.72 12.86 -35.50
C GLU A 977 -7.34 11.78 -36.41
N SER A 978 -6.56 10.76 -36.81
CA SER A 978 -7.07 9.65 -37.62
C SER A 978 -7.98 8.71 -36.83
N ALA A 979 -7.61 8.36 -35.59
CA ALA A 979 -8.40 7.50 -34.71
C ALA A 979 -9.73 8.15 -34.34
N PHE A 980 -9.72 9.43 -33.91
CA PHE A 980 -10.94 10.15 -33.56
C PHE A 980 -11.88 10.30 -34.76
N ARG A 981 -11.35 10.67 -35.93
CA ARG A 981 -12.15 10.78 -37.16
C ARG A 981 -12.76 9.45 -37.57
N ALA A 982 -12.02 8.34 -37.48
CA ALA A 982 -12.55 7.02 -37.81
C ALA A 982 -13.64 6.56 -36.83
N PHE A 983 -13.46 6.80 -35.53
CA PHE A 983 -14.51 6.61 -34.53
C PHE A 983 -15.77 7.42 -34.88
N LEU A 984 -15.62 8.73 -35.15
CA LEU A 984 -16.74 9.64 -35.39
C LEU A 984 -17.52 9.27 -36.67
N ASN A 985 -16.80 8.91 -37.74
CA ASN A 985 -17.36 8.39 -38.99
C ASN A 985 -18.21 7.13 -38.78
N GLN A 986 -17.84 6.26 -37.85
CA GLN A 986 -18.55 5.02 -37.53
C GLN A 986 -19.69 5.22 -36.50
N ASN A 987 -19.75 6.37 -35.83
CA ASN A 987 -20.68 6.65 -34.72
C ASN A 987 -21.55 7.89 -35.00
N GLY A 988 -22.06 8.02 -36.23
CA GLY A 988 -23.11 8.99 -36.58
C GLY A 988 -22.63 10.41 -36.93
N ASN A 989 -21.31 10.67 -36.98
CA ASN A 989 -20.72 11.95 -37.36
C ASN A 989 -21.08 13.19 -36.51
N ASP A 990 -21.74 13.01 -35.35
CA ASP A 990 -22.08 14.10 -34.44
C ASP A 990 -21.33 13.99 -33.10
N VAL A 991 -20.63 15.07 -32.74
CA VAL A 991 -19.92 15.19 -31.45
C VAL A 991 -20.87 15.52 -30.30
N SER A 992 -22.02 16.13 -30.58
CA SER A 992 -23.01 16.49 -29.56
C SER A 992 -23.78 15.27 -29.03
N ALA A 993 -23.88 14.22 -29.84
CA ALA A 993 -24.45 12.93 -29.50
C ALA A 993 -23.52 12.01 -28.65
N LEU A 994 -22.28 12.41 -28.39
CA LEU A 994 -21.34 11.55 -27.63
C LEU A 994 -21.75 11.40 -26.16
N THR A 995 -21.93 10.15 -25.76
CA THR A 995 -22.25 9.76 -24.37
C THR A 995 -21.03 9.81 -23.45
N GLU A 996 -21.25 9.89 -22.13
CA GLU A 996 -20.15 9.86 -21.15
C GLU A 996 -19.28 8.60 -21.28
N ARG A 997 -19.87 7.46 -21.62
CA ARG A 997 -19.15 6.18 -21.84
C ARG A 997 -18.23 6.26 -23.06
N GLN A 998 -18.65 6.93 -24.12
CA GLN A 998 -17.81 7.17 -25.30
C GLN A 998 -16.67 8.13 -24.99
N LEU A 999 -16.91 9.22 -24.26
CA LEU A 999 -15.84 10.12 -23.81
C LEU A 999 -14.81 9.40 -22.92
N ILE A 1000 -15.27 8.62 -21.94
CA ILE A 1000 -14.40 7.83 -21.05
C ILE A 1000 -13.60 6.77 -21.84
N GLY A 1001 -14.27 6.02 -22.72
CA GLY A 1001 -13.64 4.92 -23.45
C GLY A 1001 -12.68 5.37 -24.56
N LEU A 1002 -12.84 6.58 -25.10
CA LEU A 1002 -11.94 7.15 -26.10
C LEU A 1002 -10.59 7.59 -25.53
N GLY A 1003 -10.45 7.81 -24.22
CA GLY A 1003 -9.16 8.15 -23.60
C GLY A 1003 -8.39 9.24 -24.36
N ASN A 1004 -7.09 9.00 -24.61
CA ASN A 1004 -6.24 9.95 -25.33
C ASN A 1004 -6.68 10.19 -26.78
N PHE A 1005 -7.50 9.34 -27.41
CA PHE A 1005 -8.02 9.63 -28.76
C PHE A 1005 -8.93 10.88 -28.79
N LEU A 1006 -9.49 11.33 -27.65
CA LEU A 1006 -10.16 12.63 -27.55
C LEU A 1006 -9.23 13.81 -27.92
N CYS A 1007 -7.91 13.66 -27.74
CA CYS A 1007 -6.93 14.68 -28.13
C CYS A 1007 -6.80 14.84 -29.66
N GLY A 1008 -7.40 13.95 -30.46
CA GLY A 1008 -7.53 14.06 -31.91
C GLY A 1008 -8.61 15.02 -32.39
N MET A 1009 -9.50 15.49 -31.50
CA MET A 1009 -10.57 16.42 -31.84
C MET A 1009 -10.03 17.78 -32.32
N THR A 1010 -10.76 18.46 -33.21
CA THR A 1010 -10.53 19.90 -33.45
C THR A 1010 -11.05 20.74 -32.29
N THR A 1011 -10.58 21.97 -32.14
CA THR A 1011 -11.09 22.90 -31.10
C THR A 1011 -12.57 23.24 -31.28
N SER A 1012 -13.09 23.24 -32.52
CA SER A 1012 -14.52 23.38 -32.80
C SER A 1012 -15.31 22.15 -32.33
N GLN A 1013 -14.84 20.94 -32.63
CA GLN A 1013 -15.45 19.70 -32.15
C GLN A 1013 -15.49 19.65 -30.61
N VAL A 1014 -14.41 20.02 -29.92
CA VAL A 1014 -14.41 20.05 -28.44
C VAL A 1014 -15.52 20.96 -27.88
N SER A 1015 -15.85 22.07 -28.55
CA SER A 1015 -16.93 22.97 -28.10
C SER A 1015 -18.35 22.41 -28.25
N GLN A 1016 -18.53 21.38 -29.08
CA GLN A 1016 -19.80 20.71 -29.37
C GLN A 1016 -20.15 19.59 -28.38
N ILE A 1017 -19.19 19.15 -27.54
CA ILE A 1017 -19.42 18.09 -26.55
C ILE A 1017 -20.58 18.48 -25.61
N ASN A 1018 -21.50 17.53 -25.40
CA ASN A 1018 -22.63 17.69 -24.49
C ASN A 1018 -22.16 17.97 -23.04
N LEU A 1019 -22.73 18.99 -22.40
CA LEU A 1019 -22.31 19.43 -21.07
C LEU A 1019 -22.56 18.39 -19.96
N GLY A 1020 -23.65 17.63 -20.03
CA GLY A 1020 -23.93 16.54 -19.10
C GLY A 1020 -22.93 15.40 -19.27
N ALA A 1021 -22.69 14.97 -20.52
CA ALA A 1021 -21.71 13.93 -20.82
C ALA A 1021 -20.29 14.31 -20.40
N PHE A 1022 -19.88 15.57 -20.62
CA PHE A 1022 -18.61 16.09 -20.14
C PHE A 1022 -18.54 16.09 -18.61
N SER A 1023 -19.54 16.63 -17.90
CA SER A 1023 -19.54 16.64 -16.43
C SER A 1023 -19.57 15.24 -15.81
N ASP A 1024 -20.02 14.21 -16.55
CA ASP A 1024 -19.97 12.82 -16.12
C ASP A 1024 -18.63 12.14 -16.39
N ALA A 1025 -17.90 12.58 -17.42
CA ALA A 1025 -16.62 12.02 -17.87
C ALA A 1025 -15.39 12.84 -17.43
N VAL A 1026 -15.59 14.02 -16.83
CA VAL A 1026 -14.54 15.03 -16.58
C VAL A 1026 -13.35 14.48 -15.78
N SER A 1027 -13.57 13.62 -14.78
CA SER A 1027 -12.51 12.99 -14.01
C SER A 1027 -11.63 12.04 -14.82
N SER A 1028 -12.16 11.42 -15.88
CA SER A 1028 -11.38 10.63 -16.85
C SER A 1028 -10.70 11.51 -17.90
N ILE A 1029 -11.34 12.61 -18.32
CA ILE A 1029 -10.75 13.63 -19.21
C ILE A 1029 -9.59 14.37 -18.50
N GLY A 1030 -9.65 14.50 -17.17
CA GLY A 1030 -8.58 15.04 -16.34
C GLY A 1030 -7.32 14.17 -16.25
N LEU A 1031 -7.31 12.98 -16.87
CA LEU A 1031 -6.18 12.05 -16.92
C LEU A 1031 -5.53 11.93 -18.32
N LEU A 1032 -5.99 12.70 -19.30
CA LEU A 1032 -5.41 12.69 -20.65
C LEU A 1032 -4.00 13.29 -20.66
N THR A 1033 -3.12 12.79 -21.53
CA THR A 1033 -1.70 13.20 -21.60
C THR A 1033 -1.29 13.74 -22.95
N ASP A 1034 -1.95 13.31 -24.03
CA ASP A 1034 -1.49 13.54 -25.40
C ASP A 1034 -2.15 14.78 -26.06
N CYS A 1035 -2.83 15.60 -25.25
CA CYS A 1035 -3.58 16.78 -25.70
C CYS A 1035 -2.67 18.01 -25.80
N ASP A 1036 -2.68 18.68 -26.96
CA ASP A 1036 -1.97 19.95 -27.13
C ASP A 1036 -2.68 21.13 -26.44
N ASP A 1037 -1.95 22.23 -26.32
CA ASP A 1037 -2.38 23.48 -25.66
C ASP A 1037 -3.73 24.01 -26.17
N ALA A 1038 -4.01 23.88 -27.48
CA ALA A 1038 -5.23 24.37 -28.08
C ALA A 1038 -6.43 23.49 -27.72
N ARG A 1039 -6.25 22.15 -27.69
CA ARG A 1039 -7.28 21.21 -27.22
C ARG A 1039 -7.56 21.37 -25.73
N LEU A 1040 -6.51 21.48 -24.90
CA LEU A 1040 -6.64 21.75 -23.46
C LEU A 1040 -7.38 23.07 -23.21
N THR A 1041 -7.06 24.13 -23.95
CA THR A 1041 -7.76 25.41 -23.87
C THR A 1041 -9.24 25.30 -24.26
N ALA A 1042 -9.58 24.48 -25.26
CA ALA A 1042 -10.98 24.24 -25.65
C ALA A 1042 -11.74 23.45 -24.56
N LEU A 1043 -11.13 22.41 -23.97
CA LEU A 1043 -11.70 21.66 -22.84
C LEU A 1043 -11.90 22.56 -21.61
N ARG A 1044 -10.94 23.46 -21.35
CA ARG A 1044 -11.03 24.46 -20.28
C ARG A 1044 -12.18 25.44 -20.50
N ARG A 1045 -12.42 25.90 -21.74
CA ARG A 1045 -13.59 26.73 -22.08
C ARG A 1045 -14.90 25.97 -21.87
N LEU A 1046 -14.93 24.68 -22.21
CA LEU A 1046 -16.09 23.80 -21.99
C LEU A 1046 -16.41 23.66 -20.49
N ALA A 1047 -15.39 23.41 -19.66
CA ALA A 1047 -15.49 23.44 -18.20
C ALA A 1047 -15.98 24.80 -17.67
N GLY A 1048 -15.56 25.90 -18.30
CA GLY A 1048 -16.03 27.25 -17.98
C GLY A 1048 -17.55 27.43 -18.15
N ARG A 1049 -18.19 26.72 -19.08
CA ARG A 1049 -19.66 26.72 -19.25
C ARG A 1049 -20.40 25.98 -18.12
N LEU A 1050 -19.71 25.12 -17.37
CA LEU A 1050 -20.29 24.28 -16.31
C LEU A 1050 -20.01 24.81 -14.91
N TYR A 1051 -18.79 25.27 -14.66
CA TYR A 1051 -18.30 25.61 -13.32
C TYR A 1051 -18.06 27.12 -13.13
N GLY A 1052 -18.46 27.95 -14.10
CA GLY A 1052 -18.18 29.39 -14.12
C GLY A 1052 -16.76 29.71 -14.57
N ALA A 1053 -16.36 30.97 -14.43
CA ALA A 1053 -15.04 31.44 -14.82
C ALA A 1053 -13.93 30.80 -13.94
N PRO A 1054 -12.69 30.61 -14.44
CA PRO A 1054 -11.64 29.92 -13.68
C PRO A 1054 -11.30 30.50 -12.30
N ASN A 1055 -11.52 31.79 -12.09
CA ASN A 1055 -11.34 32.45 -10.79
C ASN A 1055 -12.41 32.09 -9.75
N THR A 1056 -13.56 31.55 -10.17
CA THR A 1056 -14.63 31.07 -9.27
C THR A 1056 -14.51 29.57 -8.95
N TRP A 1057 -13.56 28.85 -9.53
CA TRP A 1057 -13.40 27.41 -9.29
C TRP A 1057 -12.88 27.12 -7.88
N GLY A 1058 -13.57 26.22 -7.16
CA GLY A 1058 -13.09 25.65 -5.91
C GLY A 1058 -11.95 24.65 -6.12
N GLN A 1059 -11.21 24.34 -5.06
CA GLN A 1059 -10.12 23.34 -5.12
C GLN A 1059 -10.65 21.96 -5.53
N ASP A 1060 -11.84 21.58 -5.04
CA ASP A 1060 -12.55 20.36 -5.44
C ASP A 1060 -12.81 20.31 -6.96
N THR A 1061 -13.25 21.42 -7.54
CA THR A 1061 -13.43 21.55 -8.99
C THR A 1061 -12.09 21.46 -9.75
N ILE A 1062 -11.02 22.09 -9.27
CA ILE A 1062 -9.69 22.04 -9.93
C ILE A 1062 -9.11 20.62 -9.88
N LEU A 1063 -9.27 19.91 -8.76
CA LEU A 1063 -8.86 18.51 -8.61
C LEU A 1063 -9.63 17.59 -9.57
N GLU A 1064 -10.94 17.76 -9.69
CA GLU A 1064 -11.80 16.98 -10.60
C GLU A 1064 -11.49 17.24 -12.08
N LEU A 1065 -11.11 18.47 -12.43
CA LEU A 1065 -10.70 18.85 -13.78
C LEU A 1065 -9.34 18.26 -14.19
N GLY A 1066 -8.46 17.96 -13.24
CA GLY A 1066 -7.14 17.40 -13.51
C GLY A 1066 -6.38 18.17 -14.59
N VAL A 1067 -5.94 17.48 -15.63
CA VAL A 1067 -5.24 18.03 -16.80
C VAL A 1067 -6.01 19.15 -17.52
N VAL A 1068 -7.34 19.23 -17.43
CA VAL A 1068 -8.09 20.35 -18.03
C VAL A 1068 -7.67 21.70 -17.42
N ALA A 1069 -7.18 21.72 -16.18
CA ALA A 1069 -6.61 22.92 -15.56
C ALA A 1069 -5.32 23.41 -16.26
N ALA A 1070 -4.58 22.53 -16.96
CA ALA A 1070 -3.45 22.95 -17.79
C ALA A 1070 -3.90 23.78 -19.01
N GLY A 1071 -5.18 23.76 -19.39
CA GLY A 1071 -5.78 24.60 -20.44
C GLY A 1071 -6.06 26.06 -20.04
N LEU A 1072 -5.68 26.45 -18.82
CA LEU A 1072 -5.69 27.85 -18.39
C LEU A 1072 -4.58 28.63 -19.10
N SER A 1073 -4.84 29.91 -19.42
CA SER A 1073 -3.82 30.82 -19.95
C SER A 1073 -2.81 31.23 -18.88
N SER A 1074 -1.66 31.77 -19.28
CA SER A 1074 -0.65 32.28 -18.33
C SER A 1074 -1.24 33.32 -17.36
N PHE A 1075 -2.15 34.19 -17.84
CA PHE A 1075 -2.85 35.15 -16.98
C PHE A 1075 -3.74 34.45 -15.95
N GLU A 1076 -4.61 33.54 -16.40
CA GLU A 1076 -5.52 32.80 -15.51
C GLU A 1076 -4.76 31.96 -14.46
N LEU A 1077 -3.64 31.34 -14.84
CA LEU A 1077 -2.75 30.62 -13.92
C LEU A 1077 -2.08 31.56 -12.91
N SER A 1078 -1.54 32.70 -13.37
CA SER A 1078 -0.87 33.68 -12.51
C SER A 1078 -1.82 34.36 -11.51
N GLY A 1079 -3.11 34.43 -11.83
CA GLY A 1079 -4.16 35.01 -10.98
C GLY A 1079 -4.81 34.02 -9.99
N LEU A 1080 -4.33 32.78 -9.90
CA LEU A 1080 -4.82 31.83 -8.90
C LEU A 1080 -4.30 32.19 -7.50
N HIS A 1081 -5.18 32.13 -6.50
CA HIS A 1081 -4.78 32.17 -5.09
C HIS A 1081 -3.92 30.95 -4.77
N GLU A 1082 -3.01 31.07 -3.79
CA GLU A 1082 -2.08 30.00 -3.38
C GLU A 1082 -2.78 28.65 -3.15
N ASP A 1083 -3.95 28.68 -2.52
CA ASP A 1083 -4.77 27.49 -2.26
C ASP A 1083 -5.32 26.82 -3.52
N ARG A 1084 -5.67 27.60 -4.54
CA ARG A 1084 -6.14 27.09 -5.84
C ARG A 1084 -4.98 26.61 -6.70
N LEU A 1085 -3.83 27.28 -6.61
CA LEU A 1085 -2.58 26.83 -7.23
C LEU A 1085 -2.19 25.44 -6.72
N ARG A 1086 -2.26 25.21 -5.39
CA ARG A 1086 -1.98 23.90 -4.76
C ARG A 1086 -2.95 22.78 -5.14
N ALA A 1087 -4.13 23.11 -5.70
CA ALA A 1087 -5.10 22.13 -6.19
C ALA A 1087 -4.84 21.65 -7.63
N ILE A 1088 -3.96 22.31 -8.39
CA ILE A 1088 -3.57 21.83 -9.73
C ILE A 1088 -2.86 20.49 -9.58
N THR A 1089 -3.36 19.43 -10.22
CA THR A 1089 -2.77 18.09 -10.04
C THR A 1089 -1.33 18.03 -10.57
N PRO A 1090 -0.45 17.18 -10.01
CA PRO A 1090 0.91 16.97 -10.53
C PRO A 1090 0.92 16.61 -12.02
N LEU A 1091 -0.04 15.78 -12.47
CA LEU A 1091 -0.19 15.45 -13.89
C LEU A 1091 -0.51 16.69 -14.73
N ALA A 1092 -1.42 17.56 -14.27
CA ALA A 1092 -1.71 18.82 -14.95
C ALA A 1092 -0.47 19.73 -15.04
N ILE A 1093 0.35 19.82 -13.98
CA ILE A 1093 1.63 20.56 -14.03
C ILE A 1093 2.53 20.02 -15.15
N SER A 1094 2.71 18.70 -15.24
CA SER A 1094 3.64 18.08 -16.20
C SER A 1094 3.31 18.34 -17.68
N VAL A 1095 2.05 18.64 -18.01
CA VAL A 1095 1.59 18.87 -19.40
C VAL A 1095 1.42 20.36 -19.77
N ILE A 1096 1.68 21.30 -18.86
CA ILE A 1096 1.72 22.74 -19.20
C ILE A 1096 2.90 22.97 -20.17
N SER A 1097 2.64 23.54 -21.35
CA SER A 1097 3.71 23.81 -22.34
C SER A 1097 4.84 24.69 -21.74
N PRO A 1098 6.13 24.42 -22.01
CA PRO A 1098 7.24 25.08 -21.30
C PRO A 1098 7.21 26.62 -21.32
N ASN A 1099 6.82 27.23 -22.45
CA ASN A 1099 6.71 28.69 -22.58
C ASN A 1099 5.54 29.27 -21.76
N LYS A 1100 4.42 28.54 -21.69
CA LYS A 1100 3.30 28.89 -20.82
C LYS A 1100 3.68 28.72 -19.36
N PHE A 1101 4.35 27.63 -18.99
CA PHE A 1101 4.82 27.38 -17.62
C PHE A 1101 5.75 28.51 -17.13
N ARG A 1102 6.76 28.88 -17.95
CA ARG A 1102 7.68 30.00 -17.67
C ARG A 1102 6.96 31.34 -17.48
N SER A 1103 5.91 31.61 -18.26
CA SER A 1103 5.19 32.90 -18.21
C SER A 1103 4.06 32.95 -17.19
N ALA A 1104 3.47 31.81 -16.83
CA ALA A 1104 2.41 31.69 -15.83
C ALA A 1104 2.92 31.84 -14.39
N PHE A 1105 4.13 31.35 -14.09
CA PHE A 1105 4.63 31.25 -12.73
C PHE A 1105 5.87 32.12 -12.51
N SER A 1106 5.70 33.18 -11.72
CA SER A 1106 6.81 33.96 -11.17
C SER A 1106 7.66 33.13 -10.20
N VAL A 1107 8.83 33.65 -9.80
CA VAL A 1107 9.67 33.05 -8.73
C VAL A 1107 8.82 32.79 -7.46
N TRP A 1108 7.97 33.75 -7.09
CA TRP A 1108 7.04 33.61 -5.97
C TRP A 1108 6.02 32.48 -6.20
N GLY A 1109 5.38 32.44 -7.38
CA GLY A 1109 4.39 31.41 -7.70
C GLY A 1109 4.98 29.99 -7.71
N LEU A 1110 6.18 29.81 -8.27
CA LEU A 1110 6.90 28.54 -8.25
C LEU A 1110 7.24 28.10 -6.82
N GLY A 1111 7.68 29.03 -5.97
CA GLY A 1111 7.94 28.77 -4.55
C GLY A 1111 6.69 28.44 -3.72
N ARG A 1112 5.48 28.60 -4.26
CA ARG A 1112 4.20 28.22 -3.62
C ARG A 1112 3.59 26.91 -4.14
N LEU A 1113 4.24 26.25 -5.11
CA LEU A 1113 3.87 24.90 -5.51
C LEU A 1113 4.04 23.94 -4.33
N GLY A 1114 3.08 23.04 -4.13
CA GLY A 1114 3.26 21.91 -3.22
C GLY A 1114 4.37 20.97 -3.73
N PRO A 1115 5.08 20.23 -2.86
CA PRO A 1115 6.27 19.50 -3.30
C PRO A 1115 6.00 18.48 -4.42
N SER A 1116 4.86 17.77 -4.38
CA SER A 1116 4.46 16.85 -5.46
C SER A 1116 4.17 17.54 -6.80
N GLN A 1117 3.80 18.83 -6.79
CA GLN A 1117 3.62 19.63 -8.00
C GLN A 1117 4.99 20.07 -8.55
N ALA A 1118 5.89 20.52 -7.66
CA ALA A 1118 7.24 20.91 -8.03
C ALA A 1118 8.06 19.72 -8.59
N MET A 1119 7.90 18.52 -8.01
CA MET A 1119 8.47 17.27 -8.53
C MET A 1119 7.94 16.85 -9.90
N ALA A 1120 6.74 17.31 -10.28
CA ALA A 1120 6.15 17.01 -11.59
C ALA A 1120 6.52 18.02 -12.68
N VAL A 1121 7.36 19.02 -12.35
CA VAL A 1121 7.93 19.93 -13.34
C VAL A 1121 8.97 19.18 -14.17
N THR A 1122 8.70 19.05 -15.46
CA THR A 1122 9.47 18.26 -16.41
C THR A 1122 10.82 18.89 -16.78
N ASP A 1123 11.77 18.07 -17.24
CA ASP A 1123 13.07 18.52 -17.77
C ASP A 1123 12.95 19.60 -18.86
N THR A 1124 11.88 19.60 -19.66
CA THR A 1124 11.65 20.59 -20.72
C THR A 1124 11.13 21.91 -20.15
N GLN A 1125 10.27 21.87 -19.13
CA GLN A 1125 9.84 23.06 -18.38
C GLN A 1125 11.01 23.68 -17.62
N LEU A 1126 11.79 22.90 -16.86
CA LEU A 1126 12.96 23.38 -16.10
C LEU A 1126 14.01 24.08 -16.99
N ARG A 1127 14.26 23.55 -18.20
CA ARG A 1127 15.14 24.18 -19.19
C ARG A 1127 14.60 25.50 -19.74
N ALA A 1128 13.28 25.68 -19.75
CA ALA A 1128 12.65 26.94 -20.18
C ALA A 1128 12.60 28.01 -19.08
N LEU A 1129 12.93 27.71 -17.81
CA LEU A 1129 12.91 28.67 -16.70
C LEU A 1129 14.16 29.59 -16.66
N SER A 1130 14.07 30.71 -15.94
CA SER A 1130 15.25 31.44 -15.45
C SER A 1130 15.95 30.70 -14.30
N GLN A 1131 17.14 31.15 -13.88
CA GLN A 1131 17.83 30.52 -12.74
C GLN A 1131 17.01 30.66 -11.45
N ALA A 1132 16.61 31.88 -11.07
CA ALA A 1132 15.77 32.12 -9.90
C ALA A 1132 14.43 31.36 -9.93
N GLN A 1133 13.87 31.10 -11.12
CA GLN A 1133 12.69 30.24 -11.27
C GLN A 1133 13.02 28.75 -11.01
N ARG A 1134 14.17 28.24 -11.48
CA ARG A 1134 14.63 26.87 -11.14
C ARG A 1134 14.91 26.72 -9.65
N ASP A 1135 15.54 27.72 -9.04
CA ASP A 1135 15.87 27.73 -7.61
C ASP A 1135 14.56 27.63 -6.79
N ALA A 1136 13.54 28.42 -7.14
CA ALA A 1136 12.21 28.35 -6.51
C ALA A 1136 11.50 26.98 -6.69
N VAL A 1137 11.66 26.29 -7.81
CA VAL A 1137 11.15 24.92 -7.99
C VAL A 1137 11.92 23.92 -7.13
N SER A 1138 13.24 24.11 -6.96
CA SER A 1138 14.06 23.29 -6.07
C SER A 1138 13.63 23.44 -4.61
N ASP A 1139 13.44 24.69 -4.15
CA ASP A 1139 12.93 24.99 -2.81
C ASP A 1139 11.52 24.43 -2.59
N ALA A 1140 10.60 24.60 -3.55
CA ALA A 1140 9.26 24.03 -3.47
C ALA A 1140 9.26 22.49 -3.40
N THR A 1141 10.18 21.83 -4.12
CA THR A 1141 10.39 20.37 -4.06
C THR A 1141 10.84 19.91 -2.67
N LEU A 1142 11.59 20.75 -1.97
CA LEU A 1142 12.08 20.49 -0.61
C LEU A 1142 11.06 20.82 0.48
N GLY A 1143 10.03 21.62 0.19
CA GLY A 1143 9.06 22.08 1.19
C GLY A 1143 9.76 22.98 2.22
N GLN A 1144 9.68 22.65 3.51
CA GLN A 1144 10.36 23.46 4.54
C GLN A 1144 11.90 23.35 4.47
N ASN A 1145 12.43 22.34 3.78
CA ASN A 1145 13.86 22.07 3.68
C ASN A 1145 14.54 22.79 2.51
N GLY A 1146 13.83 23.72 1.84
CA GLY A 1146 14.42 24.67 0.89
C GLY A 1146 15.53 25.46 1.59
N ASN A 1147 16.73 25.44 1.01
CA ASN A 1147 17.94 25.69 1.80
C ASN A 1147 18.74 26.88 1.28
N THR A 1148 18.85 27.92 2.10
CA THR A 1148 19.79 29.03 1.92
C THR A 1148 21.25 28.56 1.91
N ALA A 1149 21.53 27.31 2.32
CA ALA A 1149 22.84 26.68 2.16
C ALA A 1149 23.23 26.37 0.69
N SER A 1150 22.27 26.25 -0.24
CA SER A 1150 22.59 26.06 -1.67
C SER A 1150 23.33 27.28 -2.23
N LEU A 1151 22.87 28.48 -1.86
CA LEU A 1151 23.56 29.75 -2.12
C LEU A 1151 24.92 29.81 -1.43
N LEU A 1152 25.07 29.33 -0.19
CA LEU A 1152 26.37 29.33 0.50
C LEU A 1152 27.38 28.34 -0.11
N GLN A 1153 26.96 27.15 -0.53
CA GLN A 1153 27.85 26.20 -1.22
C GLN A 1153 28.14 26.63 -2.65
N ALA A 1154 27.16 27.12 -3.41
CA ALA A 1154 27.39 27.66 -4.75
C ALA A 1154 28.27 28.91 -4.70
N ASN A 1155 28.08 29.81 -3.73
CA ASN A 1155 28.93 30.98 -3.55
C ASN A 1155 30.31 30.62 -2.99
N MET A 1156 30.47 29.59 -2.15
CA MET A 1156 31.80 29.10 -1.77
C MET A 1156 32.53 28.45 -2.94
N VAL A 1157 31.85 27.63 -3.77
CA VAL A 1157 32.46 27.05 -4.98
C VAL A 1157 32.80 28.13 -6.00
N MET A 1158 31.92 29.13 -6.21
CA MET A 1158 32.23 30.30 -7.03
C MET A 1158 33.34 31.16 -6.44
N MET A 1159 33.41 31.37 -5.13
CA MET A 1159 34.54 32.06 -4.49
C MET A 1159 35.84 31.28 -4.71
N VAL A 1160 35.85 29.97 -4.50
CA VAL A 1160 37.05 29.12 -4.71
C VAL A 1160 37.46 29.13 -6.18
N ILE A 1161 36.51 29.05 -7.14
CA ILE A 1161 36.81 29.16 -8.57
C ILE A 1161 37.34 30.56 -8.91
N CYS A 1162 36.72 31.64 -8.42
CA CYS A 1162 37.21 33.00 -8.60
C CYS A 1162 38.59 33.22 -7.96
N PHE A 1163 38.87 32.60 -6.80
CA PHE A 1163 40.16 32.68 -6.11
C PHE A 1163 41.24 31.90 -6.87
N CYS A 1164 40.92 30.71 -7.41
CA CYS A 1164 41.81 29.95 -8.29
C CYS A 1164 42.07 30.66 -9.62
N CYS A 1165 41.05 31.27 -10.25
CA CYS A 1165 41.22 32.08 -11.46
C CYS A 1165 42.03 33.36 -11.18
N ALA A 1166 41.81 34.02 -10.04
CA ALA A 1166 42.59 35.18 -9.62
C ALA A 1166 44.07 34.81 -9.38
N LEU A 1167 44.32 33.67 -8.73
CA LEU A 1167 45.67 33.12 -8.55
C LEU A 1167 46.33 32.77 -9.88
N GLN A 1168 45.60 32.21 -10.86
CA GLN A 1168 46.14 32.01 -12.21
C GLN A 1168 46.50 33.33 -12.90
N SER A 1169 45.68 34.38 -12.77
CA SER A 1169 46.00 35.72 -13.31
C SER A 1169 47.10 36.48 -12.56
N TRP A 1170 47.56 35.95 -11.42
CA TRP A 1170 48.72 36.46 -10.66
C TRP A 1170 50.01 35.67 -10.95
N TRP A 1171 49.92 34.57 -11.69
CA TRP A 1171 51.03 33.70 -12.09
C TRP A 1171 51.30 33.71 -13.61
N SER A 1172 50.56 34.57 -14.35
CA SER A 1172 50.72 34.87 -15.78
C SER A 1172 51.11 36.33 -15.98
#